data_AF-A0A0E0PTG5-F1
#
_entry.id   AF-A0A0E0PTG5-F1
#
_cell.length_a   1.000
_cell.length_b   1.000
_cell.length_c   1.000
_cell.angle_alpha   90.00
_cell.angle_beta   90.00
_cell.angle_gamma   90.00
#
_symmetry.space_group_name_H-M   'P 1'
#
loop_
_entity.id
_entity.type
_entity.pdbx_description
1 polymer ?
#
loop_
_entity_poly.entity_id
_entity_poly.type
_entity_poly.pdbx_seq_one_letter_code
_entity_poly.pdbx_strand_id
1 'polypeptide(L)'
;MATSSESVNQLKDDGTEEMDVDDYIGGGSGGGGEALIGMKTVEAPDDGSNCPICLDGGGGGGEKTTTEAWVETPCAHRFHSRCLESWARVKLGTCPMCRRELTAAAAAATTTAGEDVHVLVADPMVADPLQARSVRVVSVTHVQPEQTAGEMPPAAGESGDDVVRLSFYDVMFVSMMPIQRLFFYEGAALPPFPSLVGSLRSSLAAALAAFLPLAGKLTFRAALGDVVLDYSAAAVPPGVKFVEAEYGSSDEISAFDAMRRLAGDVEHNVEAFMELVPELEVEQLPAPVLAVQVTRPAFRNDDGDDAVGVVAVGVSVHHAVADGQSLWQFMKAWSAAAMVGSPAAPGLLPPTFDRALIRHPRSEELASKFLQLSSPTLPEVTPLPMGVDMSQQRRRTFLLNAGEIESLKQRISESDAGREQLRNRLSTYVAISSLAWTSIVRAKSLDAADKVYFMVSADCRRRLRPPADKGYFGNCVTTCVAKAISGDLSAGSDDGLAGLARAAAAIQRAIREGLEVPFGNSERWLDGATATTPPVRSFTRSGSSHRYMAYETDFGWGAPSRAELATVYGEEVVMMLGAADGGVQVSVVLRRALMDAFATNFRRQLVASMSSLVRVLAVSHVLPDEVAAGGAWPPPPPHVVELSFLDNLQVSKAAIQRLFFYDGGSLPPFESVDRSLQSSLAAVLAIFLPLAGKLAYLPEPGDVVIDYSPDAVSPGVKFVEAEYSGSVDDMRRLASDDEHHTEAFLQLVPELEVSMLPAPLLAVQVTRPRDDHAGGGGGAVAVGVAIHHGVADGQSVWQFIKAWAAAARGGSPAGQGLVPPTFDRSRIRHPTADSHELAHTILHKMSPALPMVTPRSKPADMAQQRRRTFLLSAGEIQSLKQRISESETGGELLHNRLSTYVTISSLAWTSIVRAKCGALDAAADDVYFMVSADCRRRLRPPADEGYFGNCIAIAIARASAGELLDDDGLAGLARAAAAIQAAIRDELELEDPVGGAERWAERLAAIPRGRLTAAGSSHRFMAYETDFGWGAPSRVELVTVYGNELVAMLGGAADGGVQVSVVLGRALMDAFADNFRRQVVACPNSTVSRSRHH
;
A
#
# COMPACT_ATOMS: atom_id res chain seq x y z
N MET A 1 12.45 60.59 8.68
CA MET A 1 12.53 61.07 10.08
C MET A 1 11.15 61.54 10.51
N ALA A 2 10.74 61.13 11.71
CA ALA A 2 9.82 61.80 12.63
C ALA A 2 8.37 62.12 12.18
N THR A 3 7.45 61.27 12.64
CA THR A 3 6.35 61.55 13.62
C THR A 3 5.51 62.83 13.60
N SER A 4 4.27 62.63 14.10
CA SER A 4 3.22 63.57 14.59
C SER A 4 2.20 63.97 13.52
N SER A 5 0.91 64.17 13.78
CA SER A 5 -0.01 63.92 14.91
C SER A 5 -1.42 64.32 14.44
N GLU A 6 -2.43 63.93 15.21
CA GLU A 6 -3.76 64.54 15.30
C GLU A 6 -4.91 64.18 14.32
N SER A 7 -6.02 63.94 15.00
CA SER A 7 -7.39 63.55 14.68
C SER A 7 -8.25 64.67 14.06
N VAL A 8 -9.42 64.31 13.48
CA VAL A 8 -10.78 64.75 13.89
C VAL A 8 -11.80 64.78 12.70
N ASN A 9 -12.97 64.14 12.92
CA ASN A 9 -14.35 64.37 12.40
C ASN A 9 -14.71 64.06 10.93
N GLN A 10 -15.95 63.69 10.55
CA GLN A 10 -17.24 63.34 11.18
C GLN A 10 -18.23 62.89 10.07
N LEU A 11 -19.30 62.16 10.46
CA LEU A 11 -20.73 62.19 10.03
C LEU A 11 -21.30 60.74 10.16
N LYS A 12 -22.14 60.40 11.17
CA LYS A 12 -23.63 60.56 11.29
C LYS A 12 -24.38 60.01 10.06
N ASP A 13 -25.50 59.28 10.13
CA ASP A 13 -26.47 58.82 11.14
C ASP A 13 -27.21 57.62 10.46
N ASP A 14 -27.55 56.56 11.19
CA ASP A 14 -28.93 56.11 11.51
C ASP A 14 -29.67 55.32 10.40
N GLY A 15 -30.33 54.24 10.80
CA GLY A 15 -31.03 53.32 9.89
C GLY A 15 -31.27 51.93 10.49
N THR A 16 -32.12 51.86 11.51
CA THR A 16 -32.87 50.66 11.91
C THR A 16 -33.75 50.14 10.77
N GLU A 17 -33.74 48.84 10.51
CA GLU A 17 -34.84 48.07 9.90
C GLU A 17 -34.60 46.60 10.28
N GLU A 18 -35.29 46.16 11.33
CA GLU A 18 -36.51 45.34 11.23
C GLU A 18 -36.22 43.87 10.94
N MET A 19 -36.42 43.10 12.00
CA MET A 19 -36.49 41.66 12.06
C MET A 19 -37.86 41.26 11.52
N ASP A 20 -37.91 40.82 10.26
CA ASP A 20 -39.07 40.12 9.72
C ASP A 20 -38.82 38.61 9.73
N VAL A 21 -39.70 37.96 10.47
CA VAL A 21 -39.96 36.53 10.56
C VAL A 21 -41.03 36.23 9.51
N ASP A 22 -40.78 35.32 8.56
CA ASP A 22 -41.71 34.22 8.22
C ASP A 22 -41.29 33.40 6.98
N ASP A 23 -41.67 32.13 7.09
CA ASP A 23 -41.85 31.04 6.12
C ASP A 23 -40.64 30.22 5.62
N TYR A 24 -40.40 28.99 6.10
CA TYR A 24 -41.17 27.70 6.08
C TYR A 24 -41.09 26.88 4.76
N ILE A 25 -40.64 25.63 4.95
CA ILE A 25 -40.92 24.39 4.19
C ILE A 25 -40.05 24.07 2.95
N GLY A 26 -39.13 23.12 3.17
CA GLY A 26 -39.32 21.72 2.71
C GLY A 26 -38.51 21.27 1.49
N GLY A 27 -37.87 20.09 1.63
CA GLY A 27 -37.42 19.30 0.47
C GLY A 27 -36.35 18.26 0.80
N GLY A 28 -36.74 16.98 0.91
CA GLY A 28 -35.84 15.83 1.03
C GLY A 28 -35.31 15.32 -0.32
N SER A 29 -34.23 14.55 -0.28
CA SER A 29 -33.69 13.76 -1.40
C SER A 29 -33.07 12.48 -0.83
N GLY A 30 -33.39 11.25 -1.23
CA GLY A 30 -34.06 10.74 -2.42
C GLY A 30 -33.23 9.55 -2.95
N GLY A 31 -33.53 8.34 -2.48
CA GLY A 31 -32.93 7.08 -2.95
C GLY A 31 -33.63 6.57 -4.21
N GLY A 32 -32.84 6.11 -5.20
CA GLY A 32 -33.35 5.69 -6.52
C GLY A 32 -32.88 4.31 -6.99
N GLY A 33 -32.31 3.48 -6.12
CA GLY A 33 -31.69 2.20 -6.51
C GLY A 33 -32.58 0.95 -6.44
N GLU A 34 -33.63 0.94 -5.61
CA GLU A 34 -34.35 -0.30 -5.25
C GLU A 34 -35.72 -0.51 -5.95
N ALA A 35 -36.12 0.38 -6.86
CA ALA A 35 -37.53 0.49 -7.28
C ALA A 35 -38.05 -0.56 -8.30
N LEU A 36 -37.28 -1.58 -8.70
CA LEU A 36 -37.67 -2.47 -9.81
C LEU A 36 -37.72 -3.97 -9.48
N ILE A 37 -37.58 -4.33 -8.20
CA ILE A 37 -37.70 -5.72 -7.76
C ILE A 37 -39.19 -6.11 -7.74
N GLY A 38 -39.63 -6.93 -8.71
CA GLY A 38 -40.92 -7.63 -8.66
C GLY A 38 -41.97 -7.31 -9.75
N MET A 39 -41.61 -6.60 -10.84
CA MET A 39 -42.57 -6.33 -11.92
C MET A 39 -42.81 -7.55 -12.82
N LYS A 40 -44.06 -7.73 -13.27
CA LYS A 40 -44.45 -8.86 -14.12
C LYS A 40 -44.01 -8.62 -15.56
N THR A 41 -43.13 -9.49 -16.07
CA THR A 41 -42.83 -9.54 -17.50
C THR A 41 -44.06 -9.99 -18.28
N VAL A 42 -44.42 -9.25 -19.32
CA VAL A 42 -45.60 -9.50 -20.17
C VAL A 42 -45.21 -9.49 -21.64
N GLU A 43 -46.06 -10.05 -22.49
CA GLU A 43 -45.92 -9.90 -23.95
C GLU A 43 -46.29 -8.48 -24.39
N ALA A 44 -45.79 -8.07 -25.56
CA ALA A 44 -46.10 -6.79 -26.16
C ALA A 44 -47.63 -6.65 -26.34
N PRO A 45 -48.21 -5.43 -26.26
CA PRO A 45 -49.64 -5.26 -26.43
C PRO A 45 -50.14 -5.76 -27.80
N ASP A 46 -51.11 -6.69 -27.79
CA ASP A 46 -51.69 -7.27 -29.02
C ASP A 46 -52.49 -6.26 -29.86
N ASP A 47 -52.81 -5.09 -29.29
CA ASP A 47 -53.52 -4.00 -29.95
C ASP A 47 -52.61 -3.10 -30.82
N GLY A 48 -51.30 -3.39 -30.85
CA GLY A 48 -50.31 -2.61 -31.60
C GLY A 48 -49.91 -1.30 -30.93
N SER A 49 -50.18 -1.12 -29.63
CA SER A 49 -49.77 0.09 -28.91
C SER A 49 -48.25 0.15 -28.67
N ASN A 50 -47.64 1.28 -29.03
CA ASN A 50 -46.21 1.52 -28.88
C ASN A 50 -45.83 1.83 -27.42
N CYS A 51 -44.57 1.56 -27.04
CA CYS A 51 -44.08 1.89 -25.71
C CYS A 51 -44.14 3.40 -25.48
N PRO A 52 -44.87 3.93 -24.47
CA PRO A 52 -45.05 5.38 -24.36
C PRO A 52 -43.78 6.20 -24.06
N ILE A 53 -42.69 5.55 -23.62
CA ILE A 53 -41.42 6.21 -23.31
C ILE A 53 -40.56 6.41 -24.56
N CYS A 54 -40.40 5.37 -25.38
CA CYS A 54 -39.55 5.42 -26.59
C CYS A 54 -40.36 5.52 -27.89
N LEU A 55 -41.69 5.36 -27.82
CA LEU A 55 -42.65 5.40 -28.91
C LEU A 55 -42.49 4.29 -29.98
N ASP A 56 -41.68 3.27 -29.71
CA ASP A 56 -41.52 2.10 -30.58
C ASP A 56 -42.43 0.93 -30.19
N GLY A 57 -43.06 0.29 -31.19
CA GLY A 57 -43.98 -0.85 -31.05
C GLY A 57 -43.38 -2.20 -31.48
N GLY A 58 -42.07 -2.28 -31.71
CA GLY A 58 -41.39 -3.55 -32.03
C GLY A 58 -41.68 -4.16 -33.41
N GLY A 59 -42.42 -3.49 -34.30
CA GLY A 59 -42.75 -3.99 -35.64
C GLY A 59 -42.56 -2.96 -36.75
N GLY A 60 -41.36 -2.90 -37.36
CA GLY A 60 -41.12 -2.08 -38.55
C GLY A 60 -39.66 -1.94 -39.00
N GLY A 61 -39.14 -2.95 -39.71
CA GLY A 61 -38.12 -2.83 -40.77
C GLY A 61 -36.82 -2.04 -40.56
N GLY A 62 -35.85 -2.63 -39.85
CA GLY A 62 -34.43 -2.22 -39.85
C GLY A 62 -33.65 -2.97 -38.78
N GLU A 63 -32.56 -3.66 -39.16
CA GLU A 63 -31.64 -4.51 -38.35
C GLU A 63 -32.04 -4.85 -36.89
N LYS A 64 -32.47 -6.11 -36.71
CA LYS A 64 -32.84 -6.71 -35.42
C LYS A 64 -31.65 -6.80 -34.45
N THR A 65 -31.62 -5.93 -33.45
CA THR A 65 -30.99 -6.20 -32.14
C THR A 65 -32.07 -6.35 -31.07
N THR A 66 -32.15 -7.56 -30.49
CA THR A 66 -32.84 -7.93 -29.24
C THR A 66 -34.32 -7.55 -29.10
N THR A 67 -35.21 -8.55 -29.07
CA THR A 67 -36.60 -8.40 -28.56
C THR A 67 -36.55 -7.94 -27.10
N GLU A 68 -36.68 -6.63 -26.84
CA GLU A 68 -36.70 -6.12 -25.47
C GLU A 68 -37.97 -6.58 -24.75
N ALA A 69 -37.81 -7.13 -23.53
CA ALA A 69 -38.91 -7.64 -22.73
C ALA A 69 -39.82 -6.48 -22.24
N TRP A 70 -41.13 -6.67 -22.36
CA TRP A 70 -42.12 -5.73 -21.83
C TRP A 70 -42.44 -6.07 -20.37
N VAL A 71 -42.68 -5.03 -19.57
CA VAL A 71 -43.08 -5.16 -18.16
C VAL A 71 -44.36 -4.38 -17.93
N GLU A 72 -45.26 -4.95 -17.13
CA GLU A 72 -46.48 -4.29 -16.69
C GLU A 72 -46.30 -3.80 -15.25
N THR A 73 -46.55 -2.51 -15.05
CA THR A 73 -46.52 -1.87 -13.73
C THR A 73 -47.75 -2.27 -12.89
N PRO A 74 -47.74 -2.11 -11.55
CA PRO A 74 -48.92 -2.40 -10.70
C PRO A 74 -50.19 -1.62 -11.07
N CYS A 75 -50.05 -0.51 -11.81
CA CYS A 75 -51.17 0.27 -12.35
C CYS A 75 -51.59 -0.16 -13.77
N ALA A 76 -51.18 -1.34 -14.22
CA ALA A 76 -51.48 -1.98 -15.50
C ALA A 76 -50.94 -1.28 -16.77
N HIS A 77 -50.10 -0.24 -16.64
CA HIS A 77 -49.42 0.35 -17.80
C HIS A 77 -48.17 -0.46 -18.18
N ARG A 78 -47.95 -0.63 -19.48
CA ARG A 78 -46.88 -1.47 -20.06
C ARG A 78 -45.79 -0.62 -20.71
N PHE A 79 -44.54 -1.02 -20.51
CA PHE A 79 -43.35 -0.37 -21.09
C PHE A 79 -42.27 -1.42 -21.42
N HIS A 80 -41.32 -1.07 -22.28
CA HIS A 80 -40.06 -1.83 -22.34
C HIS A 80 -39.34 -1.74 -21.00
N SER A 81 -38.82 -2.87 -20.51
CA SER A 81 -38.17 -2.96 -19.20
C SER A 81 -37.11 -1.88 -19.01
N ARG A 82 -36.13 -1.78 -19.90
CA ARG A 82 -35.03 -0.79 -19.84
C ARG A 82 -35.50 0.67 -19.90
N CYS A 83 -36.57 0.95 -20.67
CA CYS A 83 -37.14 2.29 -20.75
C CYS A 83 -37.73 2.70 -19.40
N LEU A 84 -38.45 1.79 -18.73
CA LEU A 84 -39.00 2.04 -17.40
C LEU A 84 -37.90 2.14 -16.34
N GLU A 85 -36.85 1.30 -16.41
CA GLU A 85 -35.72 1.37 -15.49
C GLU A 85 -35.00 2.73 -15.56
N SER A 86 -34.76 3.21 -16.78
CA SER A 86 -34.14 4.51 -17.02
C SER A 86 -35.00 5.65 -16.50
N TRP A 87 -36.32 5.59 -16.71
CA TRP A 87 -37.25 6.59 -16.19
C TRP A 87 -37.28 6.61 -14.65
N ALA A 88 -37.34 5.44 -14.02
CA ALA A 88 -37.39 5.29 -12.57
C ALA A 88 -36.15 5.89 -11.87
N ARG A 89 -34.96 5.81 -12.48
CA ARG A 89 -33.73 6.43 -11.97
C ARG A 89 -33.78 7.96 -11.96
N VAL A 90 -34.47 8.57 -12.91
CA VAL A 90 -34.50 10.04 -13.07
C VAL A 90 -35.64 10.67 -12.27
N LYS A 91 -36.77 9.95 -12.09
CA LYS A 91 -38.00 10.49 -11.47
C LYS A 91 -38.48 9.68 -10.25
N LEU A 92 -37.53 9.21 -9.44
CA LEU A 92 -37.78 8.64 -8.10
C LEU A 92 -38.78 7.47 -8.09
N GLY A 93 -38.73 6.57 -9.08
CA GLY A 93 -39.51 5.31 -9.05
C GLY A 93 -41.02 5.44 -9.31
N THR A 94 -41.49 6.39 -10.13
CA THR A 94 -42.92 6.57 -10.46
C THR A 94 -43.29 6.13 -11.89
N CYS A 95 -44.53 5.69 -12.12
CA CYS A 95 -45.06 5.29 -13.43
C CYS A 95 -45.14 6.50 -14.39
N PRO A 96 -44.59 6.41 -15.61
CA PRO A 96 -44.59 7.53 -16.56
C PRO A 96 -45.99 8.03 -16.96
N MET A 97 -46.99 7.14 -17.03
CA MET A 97 -48.32 7.47 -17.55
C MET A 97 -49.25 8.07 -16.48
N CYS A 98 -49.24 7.51 -15.27
CA CYS A 98 -50.16 7.92 -14.20
C CYS A 98 -49.48 8.45 -12.94
N ARG A 99 -48.14 8.50 -12.92
CA ARG A 99 -47.28 8.98 -11.83
C ARG A 99 -47.41 8.26 -10.48
N ARG A 100 -48.02 7.08 -10.45
CA ARG A 100 -48.11 6.24 -9.25
C ARG A 100 -46.75 5.60 -8.91
N GLU A 101 -46.39 5.52 -7.63
CA GLU A 101 -45.13 4.89 -7.17
C GLU A 101 -45.07 3.40 -7.49
N LEU A 102 -43.87 2.90 -7.81
CA LEU A 102 -43.62 1.56 -8.33
C LEU A 102 -42.99 0.58 -7.31
N THR A 103 -42.81 0.96 -6.04
CA THR A 103 -42.11 0.18 -5.01
C THR A 103 -42.94 -0.96 -4.37
N ALA A 104 -42.28 -2.02 -3.91
CA ALA A 104 -42.87 -3.26 -3.38
C ALA A 104 -43.81 -3.10 -2.17
N ALA A 105 -43.69 -2.02 -1.39
CA ALA A 105 -44.57 -1.74 -0.24
C ALA A 105 -46.06 -1.54 -0.61
N ALA A 106 -46.38 -1.28 -1.88
CA ALA A 106 -47.76 -1.10 -2.33
C ALA A 106 -48.47 -2.42 -2.74
N ALA A 107 -47.73 -3.52 -2.95
CA ALA A 107 -48.30 -4.82 -3.36
C ALA A 107 -48.71 -5.71 -2.17
N ALA A 108 -48.29 -5.38 -0.95
CA ALA A 108 -48.60 -6.15 0.27
C ALA A 108 -49.96 -5.80 0.92
N ALA A 109 -50.72 -4.86 0.37
CA ALA A 109 -51.97 -4.37 0.97
C ALA A 109 -53.24 -5.19 0.61
N THR A 110 -53.12 -6.34 -0.05
CA THR A 110 -54.28 -7.16 -0.44
C THR A 110 -53.99 -8.65 -0.33
N THR A 111 -53.95 -9.19 0.90
CA THR A 111 -54.44 -10.53 1.25
C THR A 111 -54.35 -10.73 2.77
N THR A 112 -55.45 -10.51 3.49
CA THR A 112 -55.67 -10.94 4.87
C THR A 112 -56.74 -12.02 4.89
N ALA A 113 -56.50 -13.15 5.57
CA ALA A 113 -57.45 -13.90 6.42
C ALA A 113 -57.16 -15.42 6.40
N GLY A 114 -57.12 -16.04 7.59
CA GLY A 114 -57.27 -17.49 7.76
C GLY A 114 -56.46 -18.09 8.90
N GLU A 115 -57.13 -18.36 10.02
CA GLU A 115 -56.67 -19.02 11.26
C GLU A 115 -56.21 -20.47 11.04
N ASP A 116 -55.24 -20.96 11.82
CA ASP A 116 -55.47 -22.00 12.85
C ASP A 116 -54.18 -22.44 13.58
N VAL A 117 -54.34 -22.75 14.86
CA VAL A 117 -53.31 -23.17 15.83
C VAL A 117 -53.10 -24.69 15.77
N HIS A 118 -51.83 -25.14 15.64
CA HIS A 118 -51.42 -26.45 16.17
C HIS A 118 -49.97 -26.41 16.69
N VAL A 119 -49.82 -26.73 17.97
CA VAL A 119 -48.56 -27.04 18.67
C VAL A 119 -47.97 -28.34 18.09
N LEU A 120 -46.66 -28.41 17.81
CA LEU A 120 -45.78 -29.58 18.06
C LEU A 120 -44.28 -29.29 17.75
N VAL A 121 -43.46 -29.62 18.74
CA VAL A 121 -42.00 -29.79 18.91
C VAL A 121 -41.07 -29.92 17.67
N ALA A 122 -40.00 -29.10 17.71
CA ALA A 122 -38.62 -29.21 17.20
C ALA A 122 -38.30 -29.64 15.75
N ASP A 123 -37.55 -28.77 15.05
CA ASP A 123 -36.49 -29.14 14.09
C ASP A 123 -35.40 -28.04 14.09
N PRO A 124 -34.09 -28.37 14.12
CA PRO A 124 -33.02 -27.41 13.95
C PRO A 124 -32.67 -27.23 12.46
N MET A 125 -32.24 -26.02 12.11
CA MET A 125 -31.65 -25.62 10.81
C MET A 125 -32.60 -25.32 9.65
N VAL A 126 -32.83 -24.01 9.44
CA VAL A 126 -32.45 -23.35 8.17
C VAL A 126 -31.95 -21.95 8.53
N ALA A 127 -30.63 -21.79 8.62
CA ALA A 127 -30.01 -20.48 8.55
C ALA A 127 -29.88 -20.09 7.07
N ASP A 128 -30.20 -18.84 6.77
CA ASP A 128 -30.02 -18.20 5.46
C ASP A 128 -28.57 -18.38 4.96
N PRO A 129 -28.32 -18.91 3.74
CA PRO A 129 -26.97 -19.16 3.22
C PRO A 129 -26.10 -17.92 2.97
N LEU A 130 -26.60 -16.70 3.25
CA LEU A 130 -25.86 -15.44 3.05
C LEU A 130 -25.34 -14.77 4.33
N GLN A 131 -25.44 -15.40 5.50
CA GLN A 131 -24.92 -14.88 6.78
C GLN A 131 -23.98 -15.85 7.53
N ALA A 132 -22.98 -16.42 6.86
CA ALA A 132 -21.90 -17.11 7.56
C ALA A 132 -20.99 -16.09 8.27
N ARG A 133 -21.23 -15.82 9.57
CA ARG A 133 -20.30 -15.07 10.43
C ARG A 133 -18.93 -15.75 10.41
N SER A 134 -17.85 -14.97 10.21
CA SER A 134 -16.50 -15.51 10.07
C SER A 134 -15.86 -15.82 11.43
N VAL A 135 -16.48 -15.42 12.55
CA VAL A 135 -16.00 -15.73 13.91
C VAL A 135 -17.03 -16.57 14.67
N ARG A 136 -16.57 -17.71 15.21
CA ARG A 136 -17.33 -18.59 16.10
C ARG A 136 -16.81 -18.45 17.53
N VAL A 137 -17.67 -18.07 18.47
CA VAL A 137 -17.32 -18.09 19.90
C VAL A 137 -17.18 -19.54 20.36
N VAL A 138 -16.05 -19.85 21.01
CA VAL A 138 -15.73 -21.16 21.57
C VAL A 138 -16.16 -21.22 23.04
N SER A 139 -15.79 -20.21 23.83
CA SER A 139 -16.16 -20.13 25.24
C SER A 139 -16.26 -18.69 25.70
N VAL A 140 -17.11 -18.47 26.71
CA VAL A 140 -17.21 -17.19 27.41
C VAL A 140 -16.97 -17.47 28.89
N THR A 141 -16.02 -16.75 29.45
CA THR A 141 -15.64 -16.82 30.86
C THR A 141 -15.56 -15.41 31.44
N HIS A 142 -15.29 -15.31 32.74
CA HIS A 142 -15.09 -14.03 33.37
C HIS A 142 -13.81 -14.03 34.20
N VAL A 143 -13.06 -12.93 34.12
CA VAL A 143 -11.82 -12.73 34.87
C VAL A 143 -12.12 -11.79 36.05
N GLN A 144 -11.85 -12.29 37.25
CA GLN A 144 -11.94 -11.52 38.48
C GLN A 144 -10.60 -10.84 38.76
N PRO A 145 -10.60 -9.65 39.41
CA PRO A 145 -9.39 -9.07 39.97
C PRO A 145 -8.71 -10.07 40.93
N GLU A 146 -7.39 -10.13 40.90
CA GLU A 146 -6.63 -10.96 41.84
C GLU A 146 -6.83 -10.46 43.29
N GLN A 147 -7.02 -11.37 44.23
CA GLN A 147 -7.23 -11.01 45.64
C GLN A 147 -5.89 -10.86 46.36
N THR A 148 -5.42 -9.62 46.50
CA THR A 148 -4.29 -9.24 47.36
C THR A 148 -4.76 -9.02 48.80
N ALA A 149 -3.98 -9.48 49.78
CA ALA A 149 -4.31 -9.35 51.21
C ALA A 149 -4.37 -7.87 51.63
N GLY A 150 -5.58 -7.28 51.66
CA GLY A 150 -5.83 -5.89 52.04
C GLY A 150 -6.68 -5.07 51.06
N GLU A 151 -6.90 -5.56 49.84
CA GLU A 151 -7.63 -4.86 48.76
C GLU A 151 -8.88 -5.64 48.33
N MET A 152 -9.77 -5.98 49.29
CA MET A 152 -11.09 -6.47 48.90
C MET A 152 -11.88 -5.32 48.24
N PRO A 153 -12.75 -5.60 47.24
CA PRO A 153 -13.72 -4.62 46.79
C PRO A 153 -14.47 -4.09 48.01
N PRO A 154 -14.60 -2.76 48.15
CA PRO A 154 -15.26 -2.17 49.31
C PRO A 154 -16.66 -2.76 49.46
N ALA A 155 -17.03 -3.06 50.72
CA ALA A 155 -18.38 -3.50 51.03
C ALA A 155 -19.36 -2.41 50.59
N ALA A 156 -20.46 -2.79 49.93
CA ALA A 156 -21.50 -1.85 49.52
C ALA A 156 -21.99 -1.10 50.78
N GLY A 157 -21.69 0.19 50.87
CA GLY A 157 -21.80 0.94 52.12
C GLY A 157 -22.10 2.41 51.91
N GLU A 158 -22.75 3.03 52.90
CA GLU A 158 -23.19 4.43 52.87
C GLU A 158 -22.05 5.48 52.82
N SER A 159 -20.77 5.07 52.84
CA SER A 159 -19.60 5.96 52.80
C SER A 159 -19.22 6.48 51.40
N GLY A 160 -19.69 5.83 50.32
CA GLY A 160 -19.45 6.25 48.93
C GLY A 160 -18.05 5.93 48.36
N ASP A 161 -17.21 5.17 49.07
CA ASP A 161 -15.86 4.78 48.63
C ASP A 161 -15.85 3.60 47.63
N ASP A 162 -17.02 3.04 47.30
CA ASP A 162 -17.24 1.90 46.41
C ASP A 162 -17.66 2.30 44.98
N VAL A 163 -17.70 3.61 44.71
CA VAL A 163 -18.23 4.18 43.49
C VAL A 163 -17.38 5.36 43.04
N VAL A 164 -17.05 5.42 41.74
CA VAL A 164 -16.45 6.60 41.11
C VAL A 164 -17.56 7.41 40.42
N ARG A 165 -17.84 8.62 40.92
CA ARG A 165 -18.69 9.59 40.21
C ARG A 165 -17.98 10.04 38.94
N LEU A 166 -18.65 9.98 37.79
CA LEU A 166 -18.09 10.44 36.53
C LEU A 166 -17.85 11.96 36.57
N SER A 167 -16.80 12.45 35.90
CA SER A 167 -16.64 13.89 35.72
C SER A 167 -17.71 14.41 34.75
N PHE A 168 -17.96 15.73 34.77
CA PHE A 168 -18.86 16.37 33.81
C PHE A 168 -18.50 16.07 32.35
N TYR A 169 -17.22 15.76 32.10
CA TYR A 169 -16.72 15.46 30.78
C TYR A 169 -16.84 13.95 30.45
N ASP A 170 -16.65 13.05 31.41
CA ASP A 170 -16.82 11.60 31.20
C ASP A 170 -18.26 11.25 30.78
N VAL A 171 -19.22 11.94 31.37
CA VAL A 171 -20.65 11.78 31.17
C VAL A 171 -21.09 11.88 29.70
N MET A 172 -20.48 12.76 28.90
CA MET A 172 -20.85 12.92 27.49
C MET A 172 -20.52 11.67 26.63
N PHE A 173 -19.70 10.76 27.17
CA PHE A 173 -19.29 9.52 26.52
C PHE A 173 -20.13 8.30 26.95
N VAL A 174 -21.18 8.49 27.77
CA VAL A 174 -22.05 7.38 28.23
C VAL A 174 -22.77 6.71 27.07
N SER A 175 -23.26 7.47 26.08
CA SER A 175 -23.90 6.95 24.88
C SER A 175 -22.95 6.81 23.68
N MET A 176 -21.65 6.98 23.88
CA MET A 176 -20.66 6.78 22.81
C MET A 176 -20.23 5.33 22.74
N MET A 177 -19.97 4.86 21.50
CA MET A 177 -19.48 3.51 21.26
C MET A 177 -18.20 3.21 22.05
N PRO A 178 -17.96 1.96 22.47
CA PRO A 178 -16.73 1.56 23.14
C PRO A 178 -15.48 1.81 22.28
N ILE A 179 -14.35 2.07 22.95
CA ILE A 179 -13.03 2.05 22.30
C ILE A 179 -12.61 0.58 22.14
N GLN A 180 -12.54 0.12 20.89
CA GLN A 180 -12.20 -1.27 20.56
C GLN A 180 -10.81 -1.34 19.89
N ARG A 181 -9.84 -1.97 20.56
CA ARG A 181 -8.48 -2.18 20.06
C ARG A 181 -8.27 -3.64 19.70
N LEU A 182 -7.44 -3.88 18.69
CA LEU A 182 -7.14 -5.19 18.18
C LEU A 182 -5.63 -5.33 17.98
N PHE A 183 -5.06 -6.46 18.41
CA PHE A 183 -3.65 -6.80 18.25
C PHE A 183 -3.51 -8.17 17.61
N PHE A 184 -2.69 -8.28 16.58
CA PHE A 184 -2.31 -9.55 15.98
C PHE A 184 -0.91 -9.93 16.45
N TYR A 185 -0.71 -11.19 16.81
CA TYR A 185 0.58 -11.77 17.11
C TYR A 185 0.81 -12.95 16.18
N GLU A 186 2.02 -13.08 15.64
CA GLU A 186 2.41 -14.11 14.68
C GLU A 186 3.78 -14.67 15.02
N GLY A 187 3.98 -15.98 14.76
CA GLY A 187 5.29 -16.60 14.79
C GLY A 187 5.37 -17.89 15.62
N ALA A 188 6.49 -18.60 15.46
CA ALA A 188 6.74 -19.89 16.11
C ALA A 188 6.90 -19.80 17.64
N ALA A 189 7.01 -18.59 18.19
CA ALA A 189 7.11 -18.34 19.62
C ALA A 189 5.74 -18.34 20.34
N LEU A 190 4.62 -18.40 19.61
CA LEU A 190 3.30 -18.44 20.20
C LEU A 190 3.09 -19.78 20.94
N PRO A 191 2.71 -19.76 22.23
CA PRO A 191 2.41 -20.98 22.97
C PRO A 191 1.11 -21.62 22.45
N PRO A 192 0.87 -22.90 22.79
CA PRO A 192 -0.42 -23.56 22.52
C PRO A 192 -1.59 -22.72 23.04
N PHE A 193 -2.71 -22.70 22.30
CA PHE A 193 -3.83 -21.79 22.58
C PHE A 193 -4.34 -21.84 24.04
N PRO A 194 -4.50 -23.01 24.69
CA PRO A 194 -4.96 -23.05 26.08
C PRO A 194 -3.98 -22.38 27.05
N SER A 195 -2.68 -22.57 26.84
CA SER A 195 -1.62 -21.95 27.64
C SER A 195 -1.56 -20.43 27.42
N LEU A 196 -1.74 -20.01 26.17
CA LEU A 196 -1.83 -18.61 25.77
C LEU A 196 -2.98 -17.91 26.51
N VAL A 197 -4.17 -18.48 26.42
CA VAL A 197 -5.38 -17.98 27.09
C VAL A 197 -5.22 -17.98 28.61
N GLY A 198 -4.65 -19.04 29.18
CA GLY A 198 -4.36 -19.12 30.61
C GLY A 198 -3.44 -17.99 31.10
N SER A 199 -2.38 -17.69 30.35
CA SER A 199 -1.48 -16.57 30.64
C SER A 199 -2.19 -15.22 30.57
N LEU A 200 -3.00 -14.98 29.53
CA LEU A 200 -3.77 -13.74 29.39
C LEU A 200 -4.79 -13.55 30.52
N ARG A 201 -5.50 -14.61 30.94
CA ARG A 201 -6.46 -14.55 32.06
C ARG A 201 -5.76 -14.18 33.37
N SER A 202 -4.66 -14.86 33.71
CA SER A 202 -3.93 -14.62 34.96
C SER A 202 -3.31 -13.23 35.00
N SER A 203 -2.66 -12.80 33.90
CA SER A 203 -2.09 -11.45 33.80
C SER A 203 -3.17 -10.36 33.80
N LEU A 204 -4.34 -10.61 33.22
CA LEU A 204 -5.47 -9.69 33.27
C LEU A 204 -6.00 -9.55 34.69
N ALA A 205 -6.10 -10.64 35.46
CA ALA A 205 -6.52 -10.61 36.87
C ALA A 205 -5.57 -9.74 37.72
N ALA A 206 -4.25 -9.89 37.52
CA ALA A 206 -3.24 -9.09 38.19
C ALA A 206 -3.31 -7.60 37.80
N ALA A 207 -3.54 -7.31 36.51
CA ALA A 207 -3.73 -5.93 36.05
C ALA A 207 -5.02 -5.30 36.61
N LEU A 208 -6.12 -6.07 36.67
CA LEU A 208 -7.38 -5.61 37.25
C LEU A 208 -7.28 -5.32 38.75
N ALA A 209 -6.39 -5.97 39.50
CA ALA A 209 -6.15 -5.61 40.91
C ALA A 209 -5.65 -4.15 41.03
N ALA A 210 -4.76 -3.72 40.15
CA ALA A 210 -4.28 -2.33 40.10
C ALA A 210 -5.29 -1.35 39.46
N PHE A 211 -6.23 -1.85 38.65
CA PHE A 211 -7.23 -1.05 37.92
C PHE A 211 -8.67 -1.51 38.26
N LEU A 212 -8.95 -1.72 39.55
CA LEU A 212 -10.18 -2.36 40.03
C LEU A 212 -11.48 -1.81 39.41
N PRO A 213 -11.65 -0.47 39.22
CA PRO A 213 -12.86 0.06 38.61
C PRO A 213 -13.15 -0.46 37.19
N LEU A 214 -12.17 -0.97 36.44
CA LEU A 214 -12.40 -1.59 35.13
C LEU A 214 -13.15 -2.92 35.19
N ALA A 215 -13.18 -3.59 36.35
CA ALA A 215 -14.00 -4.78 36.59
C ALA A 215 -15.43 -4.45 37.04
N GLY A 216 -15.73 -3.16 37.26
CA GLY A 216 -17.04 -2.67 37.68
C GLY A 216 -18.03 -2.49 36.53
N LYS A 217 -19.13 -1.77 36.83
CA LYS A 217 -20.21 -1.46 35.90
C LYS A 217 -20.57 0.02 35.96
N LEU A 218 -20.86 0.63 34.81
CA LEU A 218 -21.53 1.92 34.78
C LEU A 218 -22.98 1.71 35.22
N THR A 219 -23.44 2.48 36.20
CA THR A 219 -24.74 2.29 36.86
C THR A 219 -25.44 3.63 37.02
N PHE A 220 -26.70 3.71 36.62
CA PHE A 220 -27.53 4.88 36.91
C PHE A 220 -28.02 4.84 38.36
N ARG A 221 -27.71 5.88 39.14
CA ARG A 221 -28.16 6.02 40.52
C ARG A 221 -29.28 7.07 40.55
N ALA A 222 -30.53 6.63 40.53
CA ALA A 222 -31.70 7.53 40.49
C ALA A 222 -31.72 8.57 41.62
N ALA A 223 -31.22 8.22 42.82
CA ALA A 223 -31.12 9.14 43.95
C ALA A 223 -30.14 10.31 43.71
N LEU A 224 -29.15 10.12 42.82
CA LEU A 224 -28.18 11.15 42.43
C LEU A 224 -28.54 11.83 41.10
N GLY A 225 -29.47 11.25 40.33
CA GLY A 225 -29.74 11.68 38.96
C GLY A 225 -28.53 11.55 38.03
N ASP A 226 -27.62 10.62 38.32
CA ASP A 226 -26.30 10.56 37.69
C ASP A 226 -25.87 9.11 37.39
N VAL A 227 -24.93 8.96 36.45
CA VAL A 227 -24.28 7.69 36.11
C VAL A 227 -22.94 7.61 36.82
N VAL A 228 -22.71 6.50 37.51
CA VAL A 228 -21.50 6.27 38.29
C VAL A 228 -20.82 4.99 37.87
N LEU A 229 -19.51 4.90 38.07
CA LEU A 229 -18.76 3.66 37.92
C LEU A 229 -18.75 2.91 39.25
N ASP A 230 -19.56 1.86 39.35
CA ASP A 230 -19.73 1.04 40.54
C ASP A 230 -18.79 -0.16 40.48
N TYR A 231 -17.89 -0.27 41.46
CA TYR A 231 -16.93 -1.36 41.60
C TYR A 231 -17.04 -2.03 42.98
N SER A 232 -18.19 -1.89 43.63
CA SER A 232 -18.52 -2.58 44.87
C SER A 232 -18.44 -4.11 44.72
N ALA A 233 -18.30 -4.82 45.84
CA ALA A 233 -18.32 -6.29 45.86
C ALA A 233 -19.58 -6.89 45.21
N ALA A 234 -20.68 -6.13 45.12
CA ALA A 234 -21.91 -6.54 44.46
C ALA A 234 -21.91 -6.27 42.94
N ALA A 235 -21.22 -5.23 42.48
CA ALA A 235 -21.19 -4.83 41.07
C ALA A 235 -20.15 -5.61 40.24
N VAL A 236 -19.03 -6.00 40.87
CA VAL A 236 -17.92 -6.69 40.20
C VAL A 236 -18.28 -8.08 39.65
N PRO A 237 -19.04 -8.95 40.35
CA PRO A 237 -19.45 -10.24 39.77
C PRO A 237 -20.33 -10.09 38.51
N PRO A 238 -20.13 -10.92 37.46
CA PRO A 238 -19.23 -12.08 37.37
C PRO A 238 -17.77 -11.76 36.98
N GLY A 239 -17.40 -10.49 36.76
CA GLY A 239 -16.05 -10.03 36.39
C GLY A 239 -15.98 -9.52 34.95
N VAL A 240 -14.76 -9.35 34.42
CA VAL A 240 -14.53 -8.91 33.04
C VAL A 240 -14.80 -10.06 32.07
N LYS A 241 -15.71 -9.84 31.11
CA LYS A 241 -16.06 -10.82 30.06
C LYS A 241 -14.81 -11.16 29.22
N PHE A 242 -14.48 -12.44 29.15
CA PHE A 242 -13.32 -12.96 28.42
C PHE A 242 -13.78 -14.05 27.45
N VAL A 243 -13.70 -13.75 26.16
CA VAL A 243 -14.21 -14.55 25.04
C VAL A 243 -13.06 -15.28 24.36
N GLU A 244 -13.17 -16.59 24.23
CA GLU A 244 -12.33 -17.38 23.32
C GLU A 244 -13.11 -17.60 22.02
N ALA A 245 -12.49 -17.37 20.87
CA ALA A 245 -13.14 -17.50 19.57
C ALA A 245 -12.25 -18.15 18.52
N GLU A 246 -12.89 -18.64 17.47
CA GLU A 246 -12.27 -19.22 16.28
C GLU A 246 -12.68 -18.42 15.04
N TYR A 247 -11.71 -18.07 14.21
CA TYR A 247 -11.91 -17.41 12.93
C TYR A 247 -12.03 -18.46 11.82
N GLY A 248 -13.20 -18.58 11.20
CA GLY A 248 -13.46 -19.37 10.01
C GLY A 248 -13.09 -18.66 8.72
N SER A 249 -13.07 -19.41 7.62
CA SER A 249 -12.79 -18.90 6.28
C SER A 249 -13.67 -19.58 5.24
N SER A 250 -13.82 -18.95 4.07
CA SER A 250 -14.41 -19.56 2.87
C SER A 250 -13.57 -20.72 2.34
N ASP A 251 -14.18 -21.62 1.56
CA ASP A 251 -13.54 -22.84 1.02
C ASP A 251 -12.26 -22.61 0.18
N GLU A 252 -11.96 -21.38 -0.26
CA GLU A 252 -10.81 -21.07 -1.13
C GLU A 252 -9.49 -20.74 -0.41
N ILE A 253 -9.51 -20.35 0.87
CA ILE A 253 -8.29 -20.04 1.66
C ILE A 253 -8.42 -20.59 3.08
N SER A 254 -7.30 -21.03 3.67
CA SER A 254 -7.31 -21.52 5.06
C SER A 254 -7.68 -20.39 6.04
N ALA A 255 -8.29 -20.73 7.17
CA ALA A 255 -8.55 -19.78 8.27
C ALA A 255 -7.27 -19.09 8.76
N PHE A 256 -6.17 -19.83 8.77
CA PHE A 256 -4.84 -19.34 9.11
C PHE A 256 -4.40 -18.22 8.15
N ASP A 257 -4.44 -18.49 6.84
CA ASP A 257 -4.03 -17.51 5.82
C ASP A 257 -4.96 -16.31 5.77
N ALA A 258 -6.27 -16.51 5.97
CA ALA A 258 -7.25 -15.43 6.03
C ALA A 258 -6.94 -14.47 7.19
N MET A 259 -6.65 -15.01 8.37
CA MET A 259 -6.31 -14.22 9.56
C MET A 259 -4.96 -13.53 9.41
N ARG A 260 -3.95 -14.19 8.84
CA ARG A 260 -2.66 -13.59 8.51
C ARG A 260 -2.79 -12.48 7.47
N ARG A 261 -3.71 -12.65 6.50
CA ARG A 261 -4.02 -11.60 5.53
C ARG A 261 -4.62 -10.37 6.20
N LEU A 262 -5.52 -10.53 7.19
CA LEU A 262 -6.05 -9.40 7.99
C LEU A 262 -4.96 -8.67 8.78
N ALA A 263 -3.91 -9.38 9.20
CA ALA A 263 -2.74 -8.79 9.83
C ALA A 263 -1.82 -8.05 8.82
N GLY A 264 -1.87 -8.34 7.52
CA GLY A 264 -1.04 -7.72 6.49
C GLY A 264 -1.57 -6.37 5.96
N ASP A 265 -0.70 -5.46 5.50
CA ASP A 265 -0.99 -4.05 5.17
C ASP A 265 -1.89 -3.76 3.95
N VAL A 266 -2.64 -4.76 3.49
CA VAL A 266 -3.55 -4.65 2.34
C VAL A 266 -4.86 -3.97 2.70
N GLU A 267 -5.67 -3.67 1.68
CA GLU A 267 -7.00 -3.11 1.86
C GLU A 267 -7.99 -4.18 2.36
N HIS A 268 -8.79 -3.83 3.36
CA HIS A 268 -9.74 -4.73 4.01
C HIS A 268 -11.10 -4.08 4.26
N ASN A 269 -12.14 -4.91 4.38
CA ASN A 269 -13.44 -4.49 4.92
C ASN A 269 -13.29 -4.15 6.40
N VAL A 270 -13.94 -3.07 6.86
CA VAL A 270 -13.89 -2.67 8.27
C VAL A 270 -14.56 -3.71 9.17
N GLU A 271 -15.66 -4.33 8.70
CA GLU A 271 -16.45 -5.31 9.45
C GLU A 271 -15.62 -6.53 9.89
N ALA A 272 -14.65 -6.95 9.07
CA ALA A 272 -13.77 -8.08 9.40
C ALA A 272 -12.95 -7.84 10.69
N PHE A 273 -12.63 -6.59 11.02
CA PHE A 273 -11.94 -6.26 12.28
C PHE A 273 -12.92 -6.15 13.47
N MET A 274 -14.18 -5.80 13.20
CA MET A 274 -15.22 -5.69 14.24
C MET A 274 -15.61 -7.06 14.79
N GLU A 275 -15.56 -8.12 13.98
CA GLU A 275 -15.80 -9.49 14.44
C GLU A 275 -14.70 -10.01 15.39
N LEU A 276 -13.50 -9.42 15.34
CA LEU A 276 -12.34 -9.84 16.14
C LEU A 276 -12.24 -9.12 17.49
N VAL A 277 -13.16 -8.22 17.81
CA VAL A 277 -13.23 -7.51 19.09
C VAL A 277 -14.49 -7.87 19.86
N PRO A 278 -14.47 -7.90 21.20
CA PRO A 278 -15.62 -8.30 21.99
C PRO A 278 -16.71 -7.22 21.94
N GLU A 279 -17.96 -7.66 21.85
CA GLU A 279 -19.12 -6.79 22.05
C GLU A 279 -19.25 -6.42 23.54
N LEU A 280 -19.50 -5.14 23.80
CA LEU A 280 -19.75 -4.58 25.12
C LEU A 280 -21.20 -4.11 25.15
N GLU A 281 -22.01 -4.67 26.04
CA GLU A 281 -23.44 -4.39 26.17
C GLU A 281 -23.63 -2.98 26.79
N VAL A 282 -23.86 -1.95 25.97
CA VAL A 282 -23.88 -0.54 26.41
C VAL A 282 -25.27 0.09 26.36
N GLU A 283 -26.25 -0.61 25.79
CA GLU A 283 -27.61 -0.11 25.55
C GLU A 283 -28.45 -0.01 26.82
N GLN A 284 -27.99 -0.61 27.93
CA GLN A 284 -28.71 -0.66 29.18
C GLN A 284 -27.75 -0.56 30.37
N LEU A 285 -28.05 0.31 31.33
CA LEU A 285 -27.36 0.34 32.62
C LEU A 285 -28.02 -0.63 33.62
N PRO A 286 -27.26 -1.42 34.39
CA PRO A 286 -25.79 -1.38 34.51
C PRO A 286 -25.04 -1.99 33.32
N ALA A 287 -24.04 -1.27 32.78
CA ALA A 287 -23.24 -1.72 31.63
C ALA A 287 -21.81 -2.12 32.05
N PRO A 288 -21.24 -3.21 31.50
CA PRO A 288 -19.83 -3.57 31.72
C PRO A 288 -18.88 -2.51 31.17
N VAL A 289 -17.70 -2.42 31.81
CA VAL A 289 -16.69 -1.41 31.46
C VAL A 289 -15.63 -1.94 30.51
N LEU A 290 -15.24 -3.21 30.66
CA LEU A 290 -14.16 -3.84 29.91
C LEU A 290 -14.59 -5.24 29.44
N ALA A 291 -14.18 -5.60 28.23
CA ALA A 291 -14.26 -6.96 27.72
C ALA A 291 -13.03 -7.30 26.88
N VAL A 292 -12.66 -8.58 26.86
CA VAL A 292 -11.52 -9.11 26.09
C VAL A 292 -11.98 -10.29 25.22
N GLN A 293 -11.47 -10.35 23.99
CA GLN A 293 -11.62 -11.48 23.08
C GLN A 293 -10.25 -11.97 22.61
N VAL A 294 -10.05 -13.28 22.58
CA VAL A 294 -8.88 -13.92 22.00
C VAL A 294 -9.34 -14.86 20.90
N THR A 295 -8.92 -14.60 19.67
CA THR A 295 -9.34 -15.34 18.49
C THR A 295 -8.17 -16.08 17.88
N ARG A 296 -8.33 -17.38 17.62
CA ARG A 296 -7.40 -18.20 16.83
C ARG A 296 -8.02 -18.57 15.47
N PRO A 297 -7.26 -19.00 14.47
CA PRO A 297 -7.85 -19.62 13.27
C PRO A 297 -8.57 -20.93 13.61
N ALA A 298 -9.68 -21.20 12.93
CA ALA A 298 -10.38 -22.48 13.01
C ALA A 298 -9.50 -23.57 12.36
N PHE A 299 -9.00 -24.52 13.16
CA PHE A 299 -8.09 -25.57 12.69
C PHE A 299 -8.80 -26.69 11.93
N ARG A 300 -8.19 -27.12 10.81
CA ARG A 300 -8.35 -28.44 10.18
C ARG A 300 -6.99 -28.89 9.68
N ASN A 301 -6.18 -29.48 10.57
CA ASN A 301 -4.95 -30.18 10.16
C ASN A 301 -5.11 -31.66 10.50
N ASP A 302 -4.69 -32.53 9.57
CA ASP A 302 -4.76 -33.99 9.71
C ASP A 302 -3.70 -34.54 10.70
N ASP A 303 -2.72 -33.71 11.12
CA ASP A 303 -1.57 -34.11 11.94
C ASP A 303 -1.67 -33.78 13.45
N GLY A 304 -2.78 -33.17 13.91
CA GLY A 304 -3.08 -33.04 15.35
C GLY A 304 -2.20 -32.09 16.18
N ASP A 305 -1.41 -31.21 15.54
CA ASP A 305 -0.52 -30.27 16.26
C ASP A 305 -1.22 -28.92 16.59
N ASP A 306 -1.17 -28.50 17.85
CA ASP A 306 -1.95 -27.40 18.46
C ASP A 306 -1.35 -25.99 18.22
N ALA A 307 -0.48 -25.85 17.22
CA ALA A 307 0.35 -24.66 16.99
C ALA A 307 -0.43 -23.52 16.30
N VAL A 308 -0.81 -22.50 17.06
CA VAL A 308 -1.76 -21.44 16.64
C VAL A 308 -1.24 -20.56 15.49
N GLY A 309 0.08 -20.30 15.44
CA GLY A 309 0.81 -19.56 14.40
C GLY A 309 0.41 -18.08 14.16
N VAL A 310 -0.86 -17.70 14.41
CA VAL A 310 -1.42 -16.34 14.42
C VAL A 310 -2.57 -16.25 15.42
N VAL A 311 -2.60 -15.22 16.26
CA VAL A 311 -3.69 -14.97 17.23
C VAL A 311 -4.07 -13.49 17.22
N ALA A 312 -5.36 -13.19 17.39
CA ALA A 312 -5.85 -11.84 17.59
C ALA A 312 -6.34 -11.64 19.02
N VAL A 313 -5.96 -10.52 19.63
CA VAL A 313 -6.42 -10.09 20.96
C VAL A 313 -7.20 -8.78 20.80
N GLY A 314 -8.52 -8.86 20.98
CA GLY A 314 -9.44 -7.75 20.95
C GLY A 314 -9.77 -7.24 22.36
N VAL A 315 -9.81 -5.93 22.54
CA VAL A 315 -10.09 -5.27 23.83
C VAL A 315 -11.13 -4.17 23.61
N SER A 316 -12.22 -4.21 24.36
CA SER A 316 -13.28 -3.20 24.32
C SER A 316 -13.40 -2.52 25.67
N VAL A 317 -13.27 -1.19 25.71
CA VAL A 317 -13.45 -0.38 26.93
C VAL A 317 -14.52 0.68 26.74
N HIS A 318 -15.40 0.85 27.72
CA HIS A 318 -16.44 1.86 27.70
C HIS A 318 -15.83 3.27 27.69
N HIS A 319 -16.22 4.10 26.72
CA HIS A 319 -15.55 5.38 26.47
C HIS A 319 -15.74 6.40 27.63
N ALA A 320 -16.87 6.36 28.35
CA ALA A 320 -17.08 7.11 29.60
C ALA A 320 -16.06 6.84 30.71
N VAL A 321 -15.34 5.72 30.68
CA VAL A 321 -14.35 5.39 31.73
C VAL A 321 -12.93 5.72 31.31
N ALA A 322 -12.62 5.64 30.01
CA ALA A 322 -11.27 5.76 29.48
C ALA A 322 -11.21 6.55 28.16
N ASP A 323 -10.23 7.46 28.06
CA ASP A 323 -9.74 7.96 26.78
C ASP A 323 -8.57 7.09 26.27
N GLY A 324 -8.04 7.41 25.08
CA GLY A 324 -6.93 6.66 24.49
C GLY A 324 -5.66 6.62 25.35
N GLN A 325 -5.39 7.66 26.15
CA GLN A 325 -4.24 7.70 27.06
C GLN A 325 -4.44 6.76 28.26
N SER A 326 -5.65 6.72 28.80
CA SER A 326 -6.04 5.86 29.92
C SER A 326 -6.02 4.39 29.52
N LEU A 327 -6.58 4.06 28.34
CA LEU A 327 -6.48 2.71 27.78
C LEU A 327 -5.02 2.25 27.64
N TRP A 328 -4.11 3.14 27.24
CA TRP A 328 -2.69 2.78 27.13
C TRP A 328 -1.95 2.63 28.46
N GLN A 329 -2.37 3.32 29.51
CA GLN A 329 -1.87 3.04 30.86
C GLN A 329 -2.25 1.61 31.27
N PHE A 330 -3.51 1.22 31.03
CA PHE A 330 -3.98 -0.14 31.31
C PHE A 330 -3.25 -1.20 30.46
N MET A 331 -3.13 -1.00 29.14
CA MET A 331 -2.43 -1.96 28.28
C MET A 331 -0.97 -2.16 28.69
N LYS A 332 -0.26 -1.10 29.11
CA LYS A 332 1.12 -1.20 29.63
C LYS A 332 1.19 -1.99 30.94
N ALA A 333 0.22 -1.80 31.83
CA ALA A 333 0.14 -2.57 33.07
C ALA A 333 -0.12 -4.05 32.79
N TRP A 334 -1.05 -4.34 31.87
CA TRP A 334 -1.43 -5.71 31.54
C TRP A 334 -0.31 -6.47 30.83
N SER A 335 0.37 -5.85 29.85
CA SER A 335 1.52 -6.47 29.20
C SER A 335 2.68 -6.70 30.17
N ALA A 336 2.94 -5.77 31.09
CA ALA A 336 3.94 -5.97 32.16
C ALA A 336 3.56 -7.13 33.10
N ALA A 337 2.28 -7.24 33.48
CA ALA A 337 1.79 -8.35 34.30
C ALA A 337 2.01 -9.71 33.62
N ALA A 338 1.82 -9.78 32.30
CA ALA A 338 2.11 -10.99 31.53
C ALA A 338 3.61 -11.30 31.43
N MET A 339 4.45 -10.28 31.25
CA MET A 339 5.89 -10.43 31.04
C MET A 339 6.67 -10.77 32.32
N VAL A 340 6.36 -10.09 33.43
CA VAL A 340 7.16 -10.15 34.67
C VAL A 340 6.33 -10.48 35.90
N GLY A 341 5.06 -10.84 35.74
CA GLY A 341 4.17 -11.22 36.84
C GLY A 341 3.73 -10.06 37.73
N SER A 342 3.92 -8.81 37.28
CA SER A 342 3.53 -7.61 38.02
C SER A 342 3.02 -6.52 37.08
N PRO A 343 1.91 -5.81 37.43
CA PRO A 343 1.40 -4.70 36.64
C PRO A 343 2.29 -3.44 36.70
N ALA A 344 3.37 -3.47 37.49
CA ALA A 344 4.33 -2.38 37.60
C ALA A 344 5.25 -2.32 36.36
N ALA A 345 4.95 -1.42 35.43
CA ALA A 345 5.79 -1.15 34.26
C ALA A 345 6.71 0.06 34.47
N PRO A 346 7.92 0.10 33.87
CA PRO A 346 8.79 1.27 33.91
C PRO A 346 8.08 2.54 33.41
N GLY A 347 8.07 3.58 34.25
CA GLY A 347 7.45 4.87 33.93
C GLY A 347 5.91 4.90 34.03
N LEU A 348 5.26 3.79 34.40
CA LEU A 348 3.84 3.77 34.74
C LEU A 348 3.66 4.13 36.22
N LEU A 349 2.75 5.07 36.49
CA LEU A 349 2.37 5.46 37.85
C LEU A 349 1.08 4.73 38.24
N PRO A 350 0.81 4.53 39.55
CA PRO A 350 -0.46 3.98 40.02
C PRO A 350 -1.64 4.80 39.46
N PRO A 351 -2.70 4.15 38.95
CA PRO A 351 -3.84 4.87 38.40
C PRO A 351 -4.61 5.57 39.52
N THR A 352 -5.06 6.79 39.26
CA THR A 352 -6.04 7.48 40.11
C THR A 352 -7.33 7.70 39.34
N PHE A 353 -8.44 7.27 39.95
CA PHE A 353 -9.79 7.46 39.44
C PHE A 353 -10.48 8.69 40.06
N ASP A 354 -9.74 9.53 40.78
CA ASP A 354 -10.27 10.77 41.36
C ASP A 354 -10.70 11.76 40.25
N ARG A 355 -11.99 11.77 39.94
CA ARG A 355 -12.61 12.68 38.96
C ARG A 355 -12.62 14.13 39.42
N ALA A 356 -12.43 14.42 40.71
CA ALA A 356 -12.37 15.79 41.22
C ALA A 356 -11.11 16.55 40.75
N LEU A 357 -10.17 15.86 40.11
CA LEU A 357 -9.04 16.46 39.40
C LEU A 357 -9.46 17.19 38.12
N ILE A 358 -10.60 16.82 37.51
CA ILE A 358 -11.16 17.49 36.34
C ILE A 358 -12.20 18.52 36.81
N ARG A 359 -11.76 19.77 36.97
CA ARG A 359 -12.58 20.84 37.56
C ARG A 359 -13.11 21.79 36.50
N HIS A 360 -14.38 22.16 36.63
CA HIS A 360 -15.02 23.25 35.91
C HIS A 360 -15.94 24.02 36.86
N PRO A 361 -16.05 25.36 36.78
CA PRO A 361 -16.93 26.14 37.66
C PRO A 361 -18.42 25.74 37.57
N ARG A 362 -18.82 25.13 36.45
CA ARG A 362 -20.19 24.66 36.16
C ARG A 362 -20.27 23.13 36.01
N SER A 363 -19.38 22.36 36.65
CA SER A 363 -19.29 20.90 36.45
C SER A 363 -20.64 20.19 36.62
N GLU A 364 -21.37 20.42 37.71
CA GLU A 364 -22.64 19.74 37.99
C GLU A 364 -23.72 20.08 36.94
N GLU A 365 -23.82 21.37 36.57
CA GLU A 365 -24.76 21.82 35.54
C GLU A 365 -24.45 21.20 34.18
N LEU A 366 -23.17 21.18 33.78
CA LEU A 366 -22.73 20.60 32.52
C LEU A 366 -22.95 19.09 32.51
N ALA A 367 -22.62 18.37 33.58
CA ALA A 367 -22.85 16.93 33.70
C ALA A 367 -24.33 16.60 33.49
N SER A 368 -25.22 17.30 34.20
CA SER A 368 -26.66 17.10 34.07
C SER A 368 -27.16 17.38 32.65
N LYS A 369 -26.71 18.48 32.03
CA LYS A 369 -27.06 18.82 30.64
C LYS A 369 -26.54 17.81 29.64
N PHE A 370 -25.31 17.32 29.81
CA PHE A 370 -24.74 16.29 28.93
C PHE A 370 -25.56 15.00 29.02
N LEU A 371 -25.87 14.48 30.22
CA LEU A 371 -26.73 13.31 30.36
C LEU A 371 -28.10 13.51 29.70
N GLN A 372 -28.74 14.66 29.93
CA GLN A 372 -30.06 14.96 29.35
C GLN A 372 -30.03 14.95 27.82
N LEU A 373 -28.95 15.43 27.20
CA LEU A 373 -28.84 15.50 25.74
C LEU A 373 -28.36 14.18 25.12
N SER A 374 -27.34 13.56 25.70
CA SER A 374 -26.70 12.36 25.12
C SER A 374 -27.41 11.08 25.54
N SER A 375 -28.14 11.08 26.66
CA SER A 375 -28.77 9.90 27.26
C SER A 375 -30.10 10.25 27.97
N PRO A 376 -31.10 10.80 27.25
CA PRO A 376 -32.37 11.25 27.84
C PRO A 376 -33.22 10.14 28.45
N THR A 377 -32.98 8.88 28.08
CA THR A 377 -33.82 7.71 28.40
C THR A 377 -33.27 6.82 29.52
N LEU A 378 -32.31 7.32 30.31
CA LEU A 378 -31.66 6.52 31.37
C LEU A 378 -32.70 5.80 32.26
N PRO A 379 -32.46 4.51 32.62
CA PRO A 379 -31.22 3.76 32.44
C PRO A 379 -31.03 3.11 31.04
N GLU A 380 -32.00 3.23 30.13
CA GLU A 380 -31.83 2.84 28.73
C GLU A 380 -30.92 3.86 28.03
N VAL A 381 -29.89 3.38 27.35
CA VAL A 381 -28.91 4.21 26.65
C VAL A 381 -29.06 3.93 25.16
N THR A 382 -29.40 4.96 24.38
CA THR A 382 -29.37 4.86 22.92
C THR A 382 -27.97 5.26 22.45
N PRO A 383 -27.17 4.34 21.86
CA PRO A 383 -25.87 4.71 21.31
C PRO A 383 -26.03 5.77 20.23
N LEU A 384 -25.16 6.78 20.23
CA LEU A 384 -25.23 7.85 19.23
C LEU A 384 -25.05 7.28 17.81
N PRO A 385 -25.97 7.56 16.86
CA PRO A 385 -25.92 6.98 15.53
C PRO A 385 -24.68 7.48 14.79
N MET A 386 -23.92 6.54 14.26
CA MET A 386 -22.64 6.82 13.60
C MET A 386 -22.84 7.43 12.20
N GLY A 387 -24.00 7.19 11.58
CA GLY A 387 -24.35 7.70 10.25
C GLY A 387 -23.44 7.18 9.13
N VAL A 388 -22.82 6.00 9.31
CA VAL A 388 -21.87 5.40 8.38
C VAL A 388 -22.35 4.00 7.99
N ASP A 389 -22.42 3.74 6.68
CA ASP A 389 -22.56 2.38 6.16
C ASP A 389 -21.19 1.69 6.18
N MET A 390 -21.02 0.79 7.15
CA MET A 390 -19.76 0.07 7.41
C MET A 390 -19.38 -0.89 6.28
N SER A 391 -20.36 -1.41 5.53
CA SER A 391 -20.14 -2.33 4.41
C SER A 391 -19.38 -1.68 3.24
N GLN A 392 -19.53 -0.36 3.09
CA GLN A 392 -18.87 0.45 2.06
C GLN A 392 -17.50 0.99 2.49
N GLN A 393 -17.18 0.88 3.79
CA GLN A 393 -15.91 1.36 4.30
C GLN A 393 -14.80 0.34 4.05
N ARG A 394 -13.64 0.89 3.70
CA ARG A 394 -12.40 0.15 3.51
C ARG A 394 -11.34 0.74 4.40
N ARG A 395 -10.52 -0.14 4.96
CA ARG A 395 -9.35 0.21 5.74
C ARG A 395 -8.10 -0.12 4.95
N ARG A 396 -7.12 0.77 5.01
CA ARG A 396 -5.77 0.50 4.52
C ARG A 396 -4.73 1.08 5.47
N THR A 397 -3.59 0.40 5.57
CA THR A 397 -2.53 0.76 6.49
C THR A 397 -1.25 1.08 5.73
N PHE A 398 -0.53 2.09 6.20
CA PHE A 398 0.72 2.57 5.65
C PHE A 398 1.76 2.58 6.76
N LEU A 399 2.93 2.01 6.52
CA LEU A 399 4.04 2.01 7.47
C LEU A 399 5.04 3.06 7.02
N LEU A 400 5.22 4.09 7.84
CA LEU A 400 6.20 5.16 7.60
C LEU A 400 7.39 4.93 8.51
N ASN A 401 8.59 4.92 7.96
CA ASN A 401 9.81 4.85 8.75
C ASN A 401 10.24 6.25 9.26
N ALA A 402 11.15 6.27 10.23
CA ALA A 402 11.61 7.52 10.82
C ALA A 402 12.22 8.51 9.79
N GLY A 403 12.94 7.99 8.78
CA GLY A 403 13.54 8.81 7.72
C GLY A 403 12.50 9.48 6.82
N GLU A 404 11.46 8.76 6.42
CA GLU A 404 10.33 9.32 5.65
C GLU A 404 9.62 10.44 6.42
N ILE A 405 9.44 10.26 7.72
CA ILE A 405 8.79 11.23 8.60
C ILE A 405 9.65 12.49 8.76
N GLU A 406 10.95 12.34 9.01
CA GLU A 406 11.85 13.49 9.13
C GLU A 406 11.98 14.24 7.80
N SER A 407 12.06 13.52 6.69
CA SER A 407 12.06 14.13 5.36
C SER A 407 10.79 14.94 5.11
N LEU A 408 9.61 14.36 5.38
CA LEU A 408 8.33 15.04 5.25
C LEU A 408 8.30 16.33 6.10
N LYS A 409 8.76 16.26 7.35
CA LYS A 409 8.81 17.44 8.23
C LYS A 409 9.69 18.53 7.67
N GLN A 410 10.88 18.16 7.20
CA GLN A 410 11.86 19.08 6.66
C GLN A 410 11.28 19.81 5.44
N ARG A 411 10.74 19.07 4.46
CA ARG A 411 10.19 19.66 3.23
C ARG A 411 9.01 20.58 3.50
N ILE A 412 8.10 20.18 4.39
CA ILE A 412 6.97 21.03 4.78
C ILE A 412 7.50 22.33 5.40
N SER A 413 8.49 22.24 6.30
CA SER A 413 9.05 23.39 7.00
C SER A 413 9.87 24.32 6.10
N GLU A 414 10.59 23.78 5.13
CA GLU A 414 11.48 24.51 4.22
C GLU A 414 10.77 25.10 3.00
N SER A 415 9.55 24.64 2.68
CA SER A 415 8.71 25.23 1.65
C SER A 415 8.41 26.71 1.93
N ASP A 416 8.17 27.51 0.89
CA ASP A 416 7.86 28.94 1.07
C ASP A 416 6.64 29.17 1.96
N ALA A 417 5.57 28.40 1.72
CA ALA A 417 4.38 28.42 2.58
C ALA A 417 4.68 27.95 4.01
N GLY A 418 5.59 27.00 4.18
CA GLY A 418 6.07 26.53 5.48
C GLY A 418 6.79 27.64 6.24
N ARG A 419 7.77 28.29 5.61
CA ARG A 419 8.54 29.41 6.19
C ARG A 419 7.66 30.60 6.57
N GLU A 420 6.60 30.84 5.81
CA GLU A 420 5.65 31.93 6.08
C GLU A 420 4.67 31.59 7.22
N GLN A 421 4.11 30.38 7.22
CA GLN A 421 2.93 30.06 8.05
C GLN A 421 3.26 29.26 9.31
N LEU A 422 4.34 28.48 9.31
CA LEU A 422 4.73 27.65 10.46
C LEU A 422 5.56 28.48 11.45
N ARG A 423 5.02 28.67 12.65
CA ARG A 423 5.69 29.45 13.71
C ARG A 423 6.67 28.64 14.56
N ASN A 424 6.59 27.32 14.54
CA ASN A 424 7.33 26.40 15.41
C ASN A 424 7.72 25.13 14.65
N ARG A 425 8.70 24.37 15.18
CA ARG A 425 9.09 23.06 14.66
C ARG A 425 7.88 22.15 14.46
N LEU A 426 7.78 21.55 13.27
CA LEU A 426 6.69 20.66 12.92
C LEU A 426 6.77 19.34 13.71
N SER A 427 5.66 18.91 14.30
CA SER A 427 5.61 17.64 15.03
C SER A 427 5.27 16.47 14.09
N THR A 428 5.66 15.24 14.46
CA THR A 428 5.33 14.03 13.69
C THR A 428 3.83 13.91 13.45
N TYR A 429 3.03 14.14 14.50
CA TYR A 429 1.57 14.09 14.41
C TYR A 429 1.02 15.06 13.37
N VAL A 430 1.47 16.32 13.39
CA VAL A 430 0.98 17.34 12.45
C VAL A 430 1.45 17.04 11.04
N ALA A 431 2.70 16.63 10.84
CA ALA A 431 3.22 16.29 9.52
C ALA A 431 2.40 15.16 8.86
N ILE A 432 2.22 14.04 9.57
CA ILE A 432 1.44 12.91 9.07
C ILE A 432 -0.05 13.28 8.91
N SER A 433 -0.62 14.06 9.84
CA SER A 433 -2.02 14.49 9.73
C SER A 433 -2.24 15.39 8.53
N SER A 434 -1.30 16.30 8.24
CA SER A 434 -1.36 17.16 7.06
C SER A 434 -1.28 16.34 5.77
N LEU A 435 -0.39 15.34 5.72
CA LEU A 435 -0.28 14.41 4.61
C LEU A 435 -1.56 13.61 4.38
N ALA A 436 -2.13 13.04 5.44
CA ALA A 436 -3.39 12.29 5.34
C ALA A 436 -4.54 13.20 4.89
N TRP A 437 -4.66 14.39 5.47
CA TRP A 437 -5.75 15.32 5.17
C TRP A 437 -5.70 15.81 3.73
N THR A 438 -4.55 16.29 3.24
CA THR A 438 -4.42 16.73 1.84
C THR A 438 -4.67 15.59 0.87
N SER A 439 -4.24 14.36 1.19
CA SER A 439 -4.46 13.18 0.36
C SER A 439 -5.94 12.81 0.26
N ILE A 440 -6.70 12.91 1.37
CA ILE A 440 -8.16 12.70 1.38
C ILE A 440 -8.86 13.76 0.54
N VAL A 441 -8.51 15.03 0.73
CA VAL A 441 -9.09 16.16 -0.01
C VAL A 441 -8.85 16.02 -1.51
N ARG A 442 -7.63 15.64 -1.91
CA ARG A 442 -7.27 15.39 -3.33
C ARG A 442 -7.98 14.17 -3.91
N ALA A 443 -8.25 13.13 -3.12
CA ALA A 443 -8.96 11.94 -3.58
C ALA A 443 -10.45 12.21 -3.86
N LYS A 444 -11.05 13.20 -3.19
CA LYS A 444 -12.49 13.50 -3.27
C LYS A 444 -12.90 14.41 -4.43
N SER A 445 -11.96 14.99 -5.18
CA SER A 445 -12.24 15.91 -6.30
C SER A 445 -13.27 17.00 -5.96
N LEU A 446 -13.10 17.64 -4.81
CA LEU A 446 -14.00 18.68 -4.31
C LEU A 446 -13.86 19.99 -5.12
N ASP A 447 -14.89 20.84 -5.06
CA ASP A 447 -14.84 22.17 -5.65
C ASP A 447 -13.79 23.01 -4.91
N ALA A 448 -13.06 23.86 -5.64
CA ALA A 448 -11.98 24.65 -5.05
C ALA A 448 -12.44 25.55 -3.89
N ALA A 449 -13.72 25.95 -3.86
CA ALA A 449 -14.31 26.77 -2.80
C ALA A 449 -14.88 25.97 -1.61
N ASP A 450 -14.90 24.63 -1.67
CA ASP A 450 -15.46 23.79 -0.62
C ASP A 450 -14.69 23.94 0.69
N LYS A 451 -15.42 24.03 1.81
CA LYS A 451 -14.82 24.04 3.16
C LYS A 451 -14.54 22.61 3.60
N VAL A 452 -13.32 22.37 4.05
CA VAL A 452 -12.86 21.07 4.54
C VAL A 452 -12.37 21.20 5.98
N TYR A 453 -12.59 20.15 6.78
CA TYR A 453 -12.34 20.18 8.22
C TYR A 453 -11.53 18.96 8.65
N PHE A 454 -10.63 19.16 9.62
CA PHE A 454 -9.86 18.10 10.26
C PHE A 454 -9.98 18.20 11.78
N MET A 455 -10.59 17.19 12.39
CA MET A 455 -10.82 17.12 13.82
C MET A 455 -9.73 16.29 14.50
N VAL A 456 -9.17 16.83 15.58
CA VAL A 456 -8.16 16.21 16.45
C VAL A 456 -8.68 16.14 17.87
N SER A 457 -8.53 14.98 18.52
CA SER A 457 -8.69 14.85 19.97
C SER A 457 -7.33 15.05 20.65
N ALA A 458 -7.18 16.13 21.43
CA ALA A 458 -5.92 16.52 22.06
C ALA A 458 -5.94 16.28 23.58
N ASP A 459 -4.97 15.53 24.10
CA ASP A 459 -4.77 15.36 25.55
C ASP A 459 -4.46 16.71 26.22
N CYS A 460 -5.32 17.10 27.17
CA CYS A 460 -5.23 18.38 27.87
C CYS A 460 -4.80 18.25 29.34
N ARG A 461 -4.45 17.05 29.85
CA ARG A 461 -4.03 16.82 31.25
C ARG A 461 -2.98 17.82 31.73
N ARG A 462 -1.95 18.04 30.91
CA ARG A 462 -0.83 18.96 31.22
C ARG A 462 -1.17 20.46 31.08
N ARG A 463 -2.33 20.77 30.52
CA ARG A 463 -2.79 22.15 30.23
C ARG A 463 -3.83 22.64 31.23
N LEU A 464 -4.42 21.76 32.03
CA LEU A 464 -5.28 22.15 33.14
C LEU A 464 -4.51 22.99 34.16
N ARG A 465 -5.24 23.79 34.94
CA ARG A 465 -4.67 24.63 36.02
C ARG A 465 -5.40 24.33 37.33
N PRO A 466 -4.77 23.59 38.27
CA PRO A 466 -3.48 22.89 38.14
C PRO A 466 -3.53 21.74 37.12
N PRO A 467 -2.38 21.26 36.59
CA PRO A 467 -2.34 20.08 35.72
C PRO A 467 -2.94 18.84 36.41
N ALA A 468 -3.61 17.98 35.64
CA ALA A 468 -4.08 16.69 36.15
C ALA A 468 -2.89 15.80 36.55
N ASP A 469 -3.13 14.91 37.51
CA ASP A 469 -2.15 13.91 37.92
C ASP A 469 -1.70 13.04 36.74
N LYS A 470 -0.44 12.62 36.72
CA LYS A 470 0.11 11.81 35.64
C LYS A 470 -0.49 10.40 35.59
N GLY A 471 -0.96 9.88 36.72
CA GLY A 471 -1.72 8.64 36.87
C GLY A 471 -3.22 8.81 36.69
N TYR A 472 -3.74 10.01 36.34
CA TYR A 472 -5.18 10.22 36.15
C TYR A 472 -5.73 9.30 35.04
N PHE A 473 -6.68 8.45 35.44
CA PHE A 473 -7.32 7.46 34.59
C PHE A 473 -8.75 7.87 34.25
N GLY A 474 -8.96 8.29 33.00
CA GLY A 474 -10.23 8.47 32.28
C GLY A 474 -10.22 9.70 31.38
N ASN A 475 -11.36 10.33 31.06
CA ASN A 475 -11.36 11.28 29.95
C ASN A 475 -10.73 12.63 30.34
N CYS A 476 -9.74 13.08 29.55
CA CYS A 476 -9.19 14.42 29.65
C CYS A 476 -8.63 14.89 28.29
N VAL A 477 -9.52 14.93 27.30
CA VAL A 477 -9.22 15.37 25.93
C VAL A 477 -10.03 16.60 25.56
N THR A 478 -9.52 17.42 24.65
CA THR A 478 -10.25 18.55 24.04
C THR A 478 -10.33 18.35 22.54
N THR A 479 -11.43 18.74 21.91
CA THR A 479 -11.62 18.65 20.46
C THR A 479 -11.09 19.91 19.78
N CYS A 480 -10.18 19.72 18.83
CA CYS A 480 -9.59 20.79 18.03
C CYS A 480 -9.99 20.60 16.57
N VAL A 481 -10.63 21.59 15.96
CA VAL A 481 -11.10 21.50 14.56
C VAL A 481 -10.34 22.48 13.69
N ALA A 482 -9.49 21.97 12.81
CA ALA A 482 -8.85 22.76 11.76
C ALA A 482 -9.83 22.96 10.60
N LYS A 483 -9.81 24.16 10.02
CA LYS A 483 -10.64 24.55 8.87
C LYS A 483 -9.74 25.06 7.75
N ALA A 484 -10.02 24.62 6.53
CA ALA A 484 -9.37 25.08 5.31
C ALA A 484 -10.37 25.12 4.14
N ILE A 485 -9.93 25.66 3.02
CA ILE A 485 -10.62 25.60 1.74
C ILE A 485 -9.95 24.52 0.88
N SER A 486 -10.74 23.71 0.16
CA SER A 486 -10.24 22.58 -0.61
C SER A 486 -9.19 23.01 -1.64
N GLY A 487 -9.43 24.12 -2.35
CA GLY A 487 -8.49 24.69 -3.31
C GLY A 487 -7.13 24.98 -2.68
N ASP A 488 -7.09 25.50 -1.46
CA ASP A 488 -5.84 25.84 -0.76
C ASP A 488 -5.01 24.61 -0.39
N LEU A 489 -5.68 23.50 -0.06
CA LEU A 489 -5.03 22.23 0.28
C LEU A 489 -4.64 21.43 -0.96
N SER A 490 -5.36 21.62 -2.07
CA SER A 490 -5.05 21.01 -3.36
C SER A 490 -4.02 21.81 -4.16
N ALA A 491 -3.88 23.12 -3.93
CA ALA A 491 -3.00 24.03 -4.67
C ALA A 491 -1.50 23.80 -4.43
N GLY A 492 -0.71 23.82 -5.52
CA GLY A 492 0.74 23.73 -5.53
C GLY A 492 1.27 23.09 -6.84
N SER A 493 2.59 23.12 -7.04
CA SER A 493 3.31 22.27 -8.02
C SER A 493 3.00 20.78 -7.82
N ASP A 494 3.45 19.90 -8.73
CA ASP A 494 3.19 18.45 -8.70
C ASP A 494 3.53 17.77 -7.34
N ASP A 495 4.37 18.39 -6.52
CA ASP A 495 4.77 17.93 -5.19
C ASP A 495 3.76 18.19 -4.05
N GLY A 496 2.83 19.14 -4.20
CA GLY A 496 1.81 19.47 -3.22
C GLY A 496 2.28 20.08 -1.89
N LEU A 497 3.53 20.54 -1.79
CA LEU A 497 4.12 21.03 -0.53
C LEU A 497 3.40 22.24 0.07
N ALA A 498 2.92 23.16 -0.76
CA ALA A 498 2.18 24.34 -0.29
C ALA A 498 0.87 23.94 0.40
N GLY A 499 0.14 22.96 -0.15
CA GLY A 499 -1.06 22.40 0.47
C GLY A 499 -0.76 21.72 1.81
N LEU A 500 0.33 20.94 1.88
CA LEU A 500 0.80 20.31 3.12
C LEU A 500 1.14 21.33 4.20
N ALA A 501 1.88 22.40 3.86
CA ALA A 501 2.23 23.47 4.79
C ALA A 501 1.00 24.21 5.32
N ARG A 502 0.03 24.52 4.45
CA ARG A 502 -1.25 25.14 4.86
C ARG A 502 -2.06 24.23 5.78
N ALA A 503 -2.17 22.95 5.45
CA ALA A 503 -2.82 21.96 6.30
C ALA A 503 -2.13 21.85 7.67
N ALA A 504 -0.80 21.76 7.68
CA ALA A 504 0.01 21.71 8.90
C ALA A 504 -0.17 22.94 9.79
N ALA A 505 -0.15 24.14 9.20
CA ALA A 505 -0.38 25.39 9.91
C ALA A 505 -1.80 25.46 10.50
N ALA A 506 -2.82 25.05 9.73
CA ALA A 506 -4.20 24.99 10.19
C ALA A 506 -4.39 24.03 11.37
N ILE A 507 -3.79 22.84 11.31
CA ILE A 507 -3.83 21.85 12.40
C ILE A 507 -3.08 22.35 13.63
N GLN A 508 -1.87 22.92 13.48
CA GLN A 508 -1.11 23.47 14.61
C GLN A 508 -1.85 24.60 15.32
N ARG A 509 -2.49 25.48 14.55
CA ARG A 509 -3.31 26.57 15.09
C ARG A 509 -4.50 26.04 15.87
N ALA A 510 -5.27 25.11 15.28
CA ALA A 510 -6.42 24.50 15.93
C ALA A 510 -6.03 23.80 17.25
N ILE A 511 -4.92 23.06 17.27
CA ILE A 511 -4.40 22.41 18.48
C ILE A 511 -3.99 23.44 19.54
N ARG A 512 -3.32 24.53 19.12
CA ARG A 512 -2.87 25.59 20.04
C ARG A 512 -4.06 26.26 20.71
N GLU A 513 -5.00 26.76 19.90
CA GLU A 513 -6.19 27.48 20.36
C GLU A 513 -7.08 26.57 21.24
N GLY A 514 -7.31 25.31 20.81
CA GLY A 514 -8.11 24.37 21.59
C GLY A 514 -7.51 23.97 22.95
N LEU A 515 -6.18 24.08 23.10
CA LEU A 515 -5.46 23.79 24.35
C LEU A 515 -5.23 25.03 25.23
N GLU A 516 -5.52 26.24 24.76
CA GLU A 516 -5.42 27.47 25.57
C GLU A 516 -6.52 27.55 26.64
N VAL A 517 -7.73 27.13 26.27
CA VAL A 517 -8.88 27.06 27.19
C VAL A 517 -9.50 25.66 27.11
N PRO A 518 -8.86 24.63 27.74
CA PRO A 518 -9.43 23.29 27.80
C PRO A 518 -10.85 23.33 28.35
N PHE A 519 -11.79 22.63 27.69
CA PHE A 519 -13.22 22.63 28.02
C PHE A 519 -13.95 23.97 27.89
N GLY A 520 -13.29 25.06 27.46
CA GLY A 520 -13.93 26.37 27.28
C GLY A 520 -15.03 26.41 26.22
N ASN A 521 -15.04 25.42 25.32
CA ASN A 521 -16.07 25.22 24.31
C ASN A 521 -17.06 24.10 24.67
N SER A 522 -17.00 23.53 25.88
CA SER A 522 -17.93 22.45 26.29
C SER A 522 -19.40 22.89 26.21
N GLU A 523 -19.67 24.19 26.37
CA GLU A 523 -21.01 24.77 26.17
C GLU A 523 -21.41 24.82 24.69
N ARG A 524 -20.48 25.15 23.78
CA ARG A 524 -20.73 25.11 22.32
C ARG A 524 -20.98 23.69 21.80
N TRP A 525 -20.49 22.68 22.51
CA TRP A 525 -20.81 21.28 22.20
C TRP A 525 -22.29 20.99 22.47
N LEU A 526 -22.88 21.58 23.52
CA LEU A 526 -24.32 21.51 23.81
C LEU A 526 -25.14 22.23 22.72
N ASP A 527 -24.65 23.38 22.25
CA ASP A 527 -25.28 24.13 21.15
C ASP A 527 -25.15 23.39 19.80
N GLY A 528 -24.04 22.70 19.55
CA GLY A 528 -23.79 21.92 18.34
C GLY A 528 -24.48 20.55 18.30
N ALA A 529 -24.70 19.92 19.45
CA ALA A 529 -25.47 18.68 19.57
C ALA A 529 -26.98 18.90 19.32
N THR A 530 -27.44 20.15 19.45
CA THR A 530 -28.83 20.57 19.18
C THR A 530 -29.00 21.29 17.84
N ALA A 531 -27.92 21.66 17.16
CA ALA A 531 -27.94 22.32 15.85
C ALA A 531 -27.65 21.35 14.69
N THR A 532 -28.54 21.29 13.70
CA THR A 532 -28.29 20.59 12.43
C THR A 532 -27.18 21.32 11.66
N THR A 533 -25.97 20.80 11.76
CA THR A 533 -24.82 21.31 11.00
C THR A 533 -25.05 21.00 9.52
N PRO A 534 -24.88 21.96 8.58
CA PRO A 534 -25.07 21.70 7.15
C PRO A 534 -24.13 20.58 6.66
N PRO A 535 -24.51 19.82 5.61
CA PRO A 535 -23.69 18.72 5.10
C PRO A 535 -22.34 19.26 4.62
N VAL A 536 -21.29 18.92 5.35
CA VAL A 536 -19.91 19.23 4.99
C VAL A 536 -19.41 18.12 4.08
N ARG A 537 -18.93 18.47 2.88
CA ARG A 537 -18.46 17.49 1.88
C ARG A 537 -17.20 16.71 2.32
N SER A 538 -16.41 17.25 3.25
CA SER A 538 -15.30 16.53 3.89
C SER A 538 -15.08 16.94 5.35
N PHE A 539 -15.09 15.93 6.22
CA PHE A 539 -14.84 16.05 7.65
C PHE A 539 -13.97 14.89 8.12
N THR A 540 -12.66 15.10 8.10
CA THR A 540 -11.69 14.07 8.51
C THR A 540 -11.52 14.07 10.02
N ARG A 541 -11.51 12.89 10.64
CA ARG A 541 -11.34 12.71 12.10
C ARG A 541 -10.06 11.93 12.40
N SER A 542 -9.28 12.41 13.37
CA SER A 542 -8.13 11.67 13.91
C SER A 542 -8.34 11.34 15.38
N GLY A 543 -8.43 10.04 15.67
CA GLY A 543 -8.77 9.49 16.99
C GLY A 543 -7.62 8.81 17.73
N SER A 544 -6.40 8.79 17.18
CA SER A 544 -5.23 8.19 17.83
C SER A 544 -3.96 8.99 17.59
N SER A 545 -2.87 8.60 18.26
CA SER A 545 -1.60 9.32 18.27
C SER A 545 -0.46 8.34 18.14
N HIS A 546 0.55 8.68 17.33
CA HIS A 546 1.82 7.96 17.25
C HIS A 546 2.55 7.80 18.60
N ARG A 547 2.18 8.56 19.64
CA ARG A 547 2.69 8.36 21.01
C ARG A 547 2.09 7.11 21.69
N TYR A 548 1.05 6.53 21.11
CA TYR A 548 0.51 5.26 21.51
C TYR A 548 1.38 4.16 20.90
N MET A 549 2.35 3.70 21.69
CA MET A 549 3.34 2.69 21.30
C MET A 549 2.73 1.29 21.30
N ALA A 550 1.84 1.03 20.34
CA ALA A 550 1.08 -0.23 20.28
C ALA A 550 1.99 -1.46 20.21
N TYR A 551 3.11 -1.33 19.50
CA TYR A 551 4.10 -2.38 19.33
C TYR A 551 4.95 -2.67 20.58
N GLU A 552 4.81 -1.90 21.66
CA GLU A 552 5.38 -2.23 22.98
C GLU A 552 4.48 -3.21 23.77
N THR A 553 3.32 -3.59 23.25
CA THR A 553 2.37 -4.50 23.93
C THR A 553 2.83 -5.94 23.79
N ASP A 554 3.84 -6.34 24.56
CA ASP A 554 4.36 -7.71 24.59
C ASP A 554 3.73 -8.51 25.74
N PHE A 555 3.05 -9.60 25.43
CA PHE A 555 2.46 -10.52 26.41
C PHE A 555 3.36 -11.71 26.77
N GLY A 556 4.64 -11.69 26.38
CA GLY A 556 5.58 -12.80 26.54
C GLY A 556 5.93 -13.51 25.24
N TRP A 557 5.42 -13.03 24.10
CA TRP A 557 5.56 -13.70 22.80
C TRP A 557 6.21 -12.79 21.75
N GLY A 558 6.66 -11.60 22.16
CA GLY A 558 7.17 -10.56 21.28
C GLY A 558 6.13 -9.49 20.97
N ALA A 559 6.56 -8.49 20.20
CA ALA A 559 5.71 -7.41 19.74
C ALA A 559 4.58 -7.92 18.81
N PRO A 560 3.40 -7.27 18.82
CA PRO A 560 2.35 -7.61 17.87
C PRO A 560 2.84 -7.40 16.42
N SER A 561 2.45 -8.29 15.50
CA SER A 561 2.69 -8.10 14.07
C SER A 561 1.88 -6.92 13.52
N ARG A 562 0.71 -6.65 14.12
CA ARG A 562 -0.14 -5.50 13.80
C ARG A 562 -1.00 -5.06 14.97
N ALA A 563 -1.29 -3.77 15.04
CA ALA A 563 -2.28 -3.20 15.94
C ALA A 563 -3.29 -2.32 15.19
N GLU A 564 -4.55 -2.35 15.60
CA GLU A 564 -5.64 -1.65 14.94
C GLU A 564 -6.66 -1.10 15.95
N LEU A 565 -7.38 -0.05 15.53
CA LEU A 565 -8.57 0.45 16.23
C LEU A 565 -9.79 -0.02 15.44
N ALA A 566 -10.60 -0.93 15.99
CA ALA A 566 -11.76 -1.49 15.30
C ALA A 566 -12.90 -0.47 15.20
N THR A 567 -13.14 0.33 16.25
CA THR A 567 -14.18 1.36 16.24
C THR A 567 -13.91 2.46 15.20
N VAL A 568 -14.86 2.71 14.31
CA VAL A 568 -14.77 3.74 13.26
C VAL A 568 -15.83 4.80 13.47
N TYR A 569 -15.44 5.97 13.96
CA TYR A 569 -16.34 7.10 14.25
C TYR A 569 -16.53 8.05 13.06
N GLY A 570 -16.78 7.56 11.85
CA GLY A 570 -17.04 8.41 10.67
C GLY A 570 -16.55 7.83 9.35
N GLU A 571 -16.85 8.50 8.24
CA GLU A 571 -16.46 8.05 6.89
C GLU A 571 -14.99 8.35 6.53
N GLU A 572 -14.37 9.32 7.22
CA GLU A 572 -12.98 9.74 6.98
C GLU A 572 -12.21 9.68 8.29
N VAL A 573 -11.55 8.55 8.57
CA VAL A 573 -10.83 8.35 9.83
C VAL A 573 -9.35 8.09 9.59
N VAL A 574 -8.50 8.83 10.29
CA VAL A 574 -7.03 8.69 10.27
C VAL A 574 -6.53 8.27 11.64
N MET A 575 -5.84 7.14 11.70
CA MET A 575 -5.33 6.53 12.91
C MET A 575 -3.81 6.40 12.81
N MET A 576 -3.10 6.78 13.86
CA MET A 576 -1.65 6.69 13.98
C MET A 576 -1.26 5.86 15.21
N LEU A 577 -0.28 4.97 15.04
CA LEU A 577 0.34 4.19 16.13
C LEU A 577 1.86 4.20 15.94
N GLY A 578 2.63 4.40 17.01
CA GLY A 578 4.09 4.47 16.94
C GLY A 578 4.74 3.13 17.23
N ALA A 579 5.96 2.98 16.71
CA ALA A 579 6.88 1.88 17.01
C ALA A 579 8.17 2.39 17.65
N ALA A 580 8.90 1.49 18.33
CA ALA A 580 10.10 1.83 19.09
C ALA A 580 11.28 2.33 18.22
N ASP A 581 11.31 1.96 16.94
CA ASP A 581 12.30 2.39 15.95
C ASP A 581 12.03 3.81 15.39
N GLY A 582 11.00 4.50 15.91
CA GLY A 582 10.57 5.81 15.43
C GLY A 582 9.65 5.76 14.20
N GLY A 583 9.28 4.57 13.73
CA GLY A 583 8.27 4.37 12.71
C GLY A 583 6.85 4.67 13.19
N VAL A 584 5.96 4.93 12.25
CA VAL A 584 4.53 5.20 12.51
C VAL A 584 3.66 4.41 11.54
N GLN A 585 2.78 3.59 12.07
CA GLN A 585 1.66 3.02 11.34
C GLN A 585 0.58 4.09 11.17
N VAL A 586 0.11 4.28 9.95
CA VAL A 586 -1.00 5.17 9.59
C VAL A 586 -2.11 4.33 8.95
N SER A 587 -3.19 4.10 9.69
CA SER A 587 -4.38 3.40 9.18
C SER A 587 -5.44 4.42 8.79
N VAL A 588 -6.01 4.28 7.59
CA VAL A 588 -7.01 5.19 7.05
C VAL A 588 -8.26 4.41 6.68
N VAL A 589 -9.42 4.93 7.08
CA VAL A 589 -10.75 4.41 6.71
C VAL A 589 -11.43 5.40 5.80
N LEU A 590 -11.81 4.92 4.61
CA LEU A 590 -12.52 5.67 3.57
C LEU A 590 -13.48 4.74 2.83
N ARG A 591 -14.44 5.33 2.09
CA ARG A 591 -15.23 4.57 1.11
C ARG A 591 -14.32 3.93 0.06
N ARG A 592 -14.66 2.70 -0.36
CA ARG A 592 -13.90 1.92 -1.36
C ARG A 592 -13.49 2.74 -2.60
N ALA A 593 -14.42 3.53 -3.15
CA ALA A 593 -14.19 4.32 -4.35
C ALA A 593 -13.07 5.37 -4.23
N LEU A 594 -12.70 5.76 -3.00
CA LEU A 594 -11.69 6.79 -2.75
C LEU A 594 -10.32 6.21 -2.36
N MET A 595 -10.25 4.93 -1.96
CA MET A 595 -9.06 4.37 -1.31
C MET A 595 -7.83 4.33 -2.23
N ASP A 596 -8.00 3.97 -3.51
CA ASP A 596 -6.90 3.92 -4.48
C ASP A 596 -6.36 5.32 -4.82
N ALA A 597 -7.26 6.30 -5.00
CA ALA A 597 -6.88 7.69 -5.23
C ALA A 597 -6.17 8.27 -3.99
N PHE A 598 -6.69 8.00 -2.79
CA PHE A 598 -6.03 8.36 -1.53
C PHE A 598 -4.63 7.76 -1.43
N ALA A 599 -4.48 6.44 -1.63
CA ALA A 599 -3.19 5.75 -1.51
C ALA A 599 -2.16 6.29 -2.51
N THR A 600 -2.60 6.62 -3.72
CA THR A 600 -1.77 7.24 -4.75
C THR A 600 -1.32 8.64 -4.32
N ASN A 601 -2.24 9.49 -3.86
CA ASN A 601 -1.93 10.84 -3.40
C ASN A 601 -1.06 10.84 -2.14
N PHE A 602 -1.30 9.91 -1.22
CA PHE A 602 -0.56 9.75 0.02
C PHE A 602 0.89 9.36 -0.26
N ARG A 603 1.13 8.34 -1.09
CA ARG A 603 2.48 7.94 -1.49
C ARG A 603 3.18 9.00 -2.32
N ARG A 604 2.48 9.60 -3.29
CA ARG A 604 3.03 10.69 -4.10
C ARG A 604 3.50 11.82 -3.20
N GLN A 605 2.67 12.33 -2.30
CA GLN A 605 3.07 13.41 -1.40
C GLN A 605 4.07 12.99 -0.32
N LEU A 606 4.07 11.73 0.13
CA LEU A 606 5.08 11.22 1.05
C LEU A 606 6.46 11.18 0.39
N VAL A 607 6.52 10.83 -0.89
CA VAL A 607 7.77 10.63 -1.64
C VAL A 607 8.13 11.83 -2.54
N ALA A 608 7.22 12.77 -2.77
CA ALA A 608 7.41 13.95 -3.63
C ALA A 608 8.49 14.88 -3.07
N SER A 609 9.74 14.60 -3.42
CA SER A 609 10.94 15.17 -2.80
C SER A 609 11.26 14.59 -1.42
N MET A 610 11.25 13.27 -1.21
CA MET A 610 12.30 12.73 -0.32
C MET A 610 13.63 13.33 -0.81
N SER A 611 14.35 14.00 0.10
CA SER A 611 15.51 14.87 -0.18
C SER A 611 16.12 14.50 -1.52
N SER A 612 16.06 15.39 -2.52
CA SER A 612 16.75 15.20 -3.80
C SER A 612 18.22 14.95 -3.46
N LEU A 613 18.55 13.67 -3.36
CA LEU A 613 19.89 13.16 -3.18
C LEU A 613 20.69 13.53 -4.40
N VAL A 614 20.04 13.76 -5.54
CA VAL A 614 20.65 14.21 -6.78
C VAL A 614 19.98 15.50 -7.24
N ARG A 615 20.73 16.60 -7.21
CA ARG A 615 20.35 17.90 -7.73
C ARG A 615 20.80 18.03 -9.18
N VAL A 616 19.88 18.31 -10.10
CA VAL A 616 20.23 18.63 -11.49
C VAL A 616 20.97 19.97 -11.54
N LEU A 617 22.13 19.98 -12.20
CA LEU A 617 22.97 21.15 -12.43
C LEU A 617 22.68 21.79 -13.79
N ALA A 618 22.55 20.97 -14.83
CA ALA A 618 22.26 21.41 -16.18
C ALA A 618 21.53 20.30 -16.97
N VAL A 619 20.78 20.72 -17.99
CA VAL A 619 20.19 19.82 -18.99
C VAL A 619 20.58 20.34 -20.35
N SER A 620 21.29 19.52 -21.11
CA SER A 620 21.65 19.75 -22.51
C SER A 620 20.99 18.69 -23.40
N HIS A 621 21.13 18.85 -24.71
CA HIS A 621 20.66 17.87 -25.69
C HIS A 621 21.80 17.56 -26.66
N VAL A 622 22.08 16.27 -26.84
CA VAL A 622 23.15 15.80 -27.71
C VAL A 622 22.55 15.36 -29.04
N LEU A 623 22.94 16.08 -30.10
CA LEU A 623 22.60 15.73 -31.48
C LEU A 623 23.64 14.75 -32.07
N PRO A 624 23.25 13.90 -33.03
CA PRO A 624 24.20 13.11 -33.79
C PRO A 624 25.25 13.99 -34.48
N ASP A 625 26.51 13.56 -34.50
CA ASP A 625 27.59 14.27 -35.20
C ASP A 625 27.43 14.16 -36.73
N GLU A 626 27.18 15.29 -37.39
CA GLU A 626 26.98 15.39 -38.85
C GLU A 626 28.20 14.94 -39.67
N VAL A 627 29.41 15.17 -39.15
CA VAL A 627 30.66 14.79 -39.83
C VAL A 627 30.87 13.29 -39.71
N ALA A 628 30.59 12.72 -38.53
CA ALA A 628 30.63 11.27 -38.31
C ALA A 628 29.53 10.53 -39.08
N ALA A 629 28.38 11.19 -39.33
CA ALA A 629 27.30 10.69 -40.19
C ALA A 629 27.63 10.72 -41.70
N GLY A 630 28.85 11.14 -42.09
CA GLY A 630 29.30 11.15 -43.47
C GLY A 630 28.66 12.25 -44.34
N GLY A 631 28.16 13.33 -43.73
CA GLY A 631 27.57 14.47 -44.45
C GLY A 631 26.17 14.23 -45.03
N ALA A 632 25.52 13.11 -44.69
CA ALA A 632 24.18 12.74 -45.14
C ALA A 632 23.12 12.95 -44.03
N TRP A 633 23.23 14.06 -43.28
CA TRP A 633 22.21 14.49 -42.33
C TRP A 633 21.42 15.68 -42.92
N PRO A 634 20.07 15.63 -42.95
CA PRO A 634 19.25 14.49 -42.56
C PRO A 634 19.35 13.32 -43.55
N PRO A 635 19.16 12.05 -43.11
CA PRO A 635 19.16 10.90 -44.01
C PRO A 635 18.08 11.08 -45.08
N PRO A 636 18.15 10.40 -46.25
CA PRO A 636 17.03 10.40 -47.19
C PRO A 636 15.81 9.67 -46.60
N PRO A 637 14.56 10.09 -46.90
CA PRO A 637 13.37 9.39 -46.44
C PRO A 637 13.28 7.98 -47.05
N PRO A 638 12.60 7.02 -46.39
CA PRO A 638 11.77 7.19 -45.18
C PRO A 638 12.57 7.26 -43.87
N HIS A 639 12.10 8.07 -42.91
CA HIS A 639 12.71 8.24 -41.56
C HIS A 639 12.00 7.41 -40.48
N VAL A 640 11.43 6.28 -40.87
CA VAL A 640 10.55 5.50 -40.01
C VAL A 640 11.02 4.06 -39.98
N VAL A 641 11.07 3.46 -38.79
CA VAL A 641 11.26 2.02 -38.60
C VAL A 641 9.99 1.45 -37.98
N GLU A 642 9.33 0.53 -38.70
CA GLU A 642 8.22 -0.24 -38.15
C GLU A 642 8.69 -1.14 -37.00
N LEU A 643 7.85 -1.37 -36.01
CA LEU A 643 8.15 -2.26 -34.90
C LEU A 643 7.83 -3.72 -35.24
N SER A 644 8.67 -4.65 -34.77
CA SER A 644 8.35 -6.07 -34.83
C SER A 644 7.32 -6.45 -33.74
N PHE A 645 6.71 -7.63 -33.88
CA PHE A 645 5.83 -8.16 -32.83
C PHE A 645 6.55 -8.35 -31.48
N LEU A 646 7.88 -8.57 -31.49
CA LEU A 646 8.70 -8.64 -30.27
C LEU A 646 8.94 -7.27 -29.63
N ASP A 647 9.03 -6.21 -30.44
CA ASP A 647 9.13 -4.82 -29.97
C ASP A 647 7.81 -4.36 -29.35
N ASN A 648 6.68 -4.67 -30.00
CA ASN A 648 5.34 -4.30 -29.54
C ASN A 648 4.97 -4.94 -28.19
N LEU A 649 5.53 -6.11 -27.86
CA LEU A 649 5.43 -6.70 -26.52
C LEU A 649 6.05 -5.83 -25.41
N GLN A 650 6.96 -4.92 -25.76
CA GLN A 650 7.72 -4.10 -24.81
C GLN A 650 7.33 -2.62 -24.82
N VAL A 651 6.43 -2.17 -25.70
CA VAL A 651 6.02 -0.75 -25.79
C VAL A 651 5.46 -0.24 -24.47
N SER A 652 4.63 -1.02 -23.78
CA SER A 652 4.05 -0.65 -22.48
C SER A 652 4.89 -1.06 -21.26
N LYS A 653 6.17 -1.37 -21.45
CA LYS A 653 7.12 -1.59 -20.34
C LYS A 653 7.85 -0.31 -19.98
N ALA A 654 8.26 -0.21 -18.71
CA ALA A 654 9.17 0.84 -18.26
C ALA A 654 10.49 0.81 -19.05
N ALA A 655 11.16 1.96 -19.13
CA ALA A 655 12.48 2.08 -19.76
C ALA A 655 13.51 1.19 -19.06
N ILE A 656 14.49 0.68 -19.82
CA ILE A 656 15.66 -0.01 -19.29
C ILE A 656 16.62 1.05 -18.75
N GLN A 657 16.77 1.09 -17.42
CA GLN A 657 17.68 2.01 -16.73
C GLN A 657 18.91 1.26 -16.23
N ARG A 658 20.09 1.74 -16.61
CA ARG A 658 21.41 1.24 -16.22
C ARG A 658 22.16 2.32 -15.46
N LEU A 659 22.89 1.91 -14.43
CA LEU A 659 23.70 2.80 -13.61
C LEU A 659 25.13 2.25 -13.53
N PHE A 660 26.11 3.10 -13.83
CA PHE A 660 27.53 2.79 -13.76
C PHE A 660 28.20 3.71 -12.75
N PHE A 661 28.96 3.15 -11.81
CA PHE A 661 29.81 3.93 -10.92
C PHE A 661 31.26 3.80 -11.37
N TYR A 662 31.98 4.91 -11.42
CA TYR A 662 33.42 4.97 -11.64
C TYR A 662 34.06 5.68 -10.46
N ASP A 663 35.17 5.15 -9.97
CA ASP A 663 36.00 5.79 -8.94
C ASP A 663 37.48 5.56 -9.21
N GLY A 664 38.33 6.41 -8.63
CA GLY A 664 39.79 6.22 -8.64
C GLY A 664 40.58 7.44 -9.11
N GLY A 665 41.90 7.37 -8.90
CA GLY A 665 42.82 8.47 -9.19
C GLY A 665 43.05 8.76 -10.69
N SER A 666 42.54 7.90 -11.58
CA SER A 666 42.57 8.08 -13.04
C SER A 666 41.42 8.93 -13.59
N LEU A 667 40.40 9.22 -12.78
CA LEU A 667 39.25 10.02 -13.24
C LEU A 667 39.68 11.47 -13.51
N PRO A 668 39.41 12.01 -14.70
CA PRO A 668 39.67 13.41 -15.00
C PRO A 668 38.67 14.33 -14.27
N PRO A 669 38.89 15.65 -14.27
CA PRO A 669 37.92 16.61 -13.75
C PRO A 669 36.53 16.40 -14.36
N PHE A 670 35.48 16.65 -13.57
CA PHE A 670 34.09 16.38 -13.98
C PHE A 670 33.72 17.04 -15.32
N GLU A 671 34.16 18.27 -15.58
CA GLU A 671 33.90 18.95 -16.86
C GLU A 671 34.53 18.23 -18.07
N SER A 672 35.67 17.56 -17.87
CA SER A 672 36.31 16.75 -18.92
C SER A 672 35.58 15.43 -19.12
N VAL A 673 35.08 14.81 -18.03
CA VAL A 673 34.20 13.62 -18.08
C VAL A 673 32.94 13.95 -18.87
N ASP A 674 32.23 15.01 -18.47
CA ASP A 674 31.02 15.49 -19.11
C ASP A 674 31.23 15.75 -20.61
N ARG A 675 32.20 16.59 -20.97
CA ARG A 675 32.50 16.92 -22.36
C ARG A 675 32.83 15.68 -23.20
N SER A 676 33.63 14.77 -22.65
CA SER A 676 34.01 13.52 -23.33
C SER A 676 32.79 12.63 -23.58
N LEU A 677 31.87 12.53 -22.62
CA LEU A 677 30.64 11.75 -22.76
C LEU A 677 29.69 12.38 -23.78
N GLN A 678 29.50 13.70 -23.76
CA GLN A 678 28.67 14.39 -24.74
C GLN A 678 29.23 14.23 -26.17
N SER A 679 30.54 14.44 -26.39
CA SER A 679 31.15 14.31 -27.72
C SER A 679 31.14 12.88 -28.25
N SER A 680 31.43 11.91 -27.38
CA SER A 680 31.39 10.49 -27.78
C SER A 680 29.96 10.00 -28.00
N LEU A 681 28.98 10.55 -27.27
CA LEU A 681 27.57 10.27 -27.48
C LEU A 681 27.10 10.80 -28.84
N ALA A 682 27.48 12.03 -29.22
CA ALA A 682 27.19 12.58 -30.54
C ALA A 682 27.75 11.70 -31.67
N ALA A 683 29.00 11.25 -31.52
CA ALA A 683 29.67 10.40 -32.51
C ALA A 683 29.02 9.00 -32.64
N VAL A 684 28.61 8.37 -31.53
CA VAL A 684 27.94 7.06 -31.59
C VAL A 684 26.49 7.18 -32.05
N LEU A 685 25.79 8.27 -31.76
CA LEU A 685 24.43 8.52 -32.25
C LEU A 685 24.39 8.65 -33.78
N ALA A 686 25.47 9.09 -34.43
CA ALA A 686 25.56 9.06 -35.89
C ALA A 686 25.45 7.64 -36.47
N ILE A 687 25.84 6.62 -35.70
CA ILE A 687 25.78 5.19 -36.09
C ILE A 687 24.45 4.56 -35.63
N PHE A 688 23.97 4.95 -34.46
CA PHE A 688 22.71 4.46 -33.86
C PHE A 688 21.59 5.49 -33.98
N LEU A 689 21.48 6.12 -35.15
CA LEU A 689 20.65 7.30 -35.38
C LEU A 689 19.19 7.16 -34.90
N PRO A 690 18.50 6.01 -35.11
CA PRO A 690 17.14 5.86 -34.60
C PRO A 690 16.99 6.05 -33.08
N LEU A 691 18.04 5.86 -32.27
CA LEU A 691 17.99 6.14 -30.82
C LEU A 691 17.89 7.63 -30.47
N ALA A 692 18.24 8.53 -31.39
CA ALA A 692 18.03 9.97 -31.21
C ALA A 692 16.58 10.40 -31.50
N GLY A 693 15.78 9.52 -32.11
CA GLY A 693 14.40 9.79 -32.47
C GLY A 693 13.40 9.54 -31.33
N LYS A 694 12.14 9.30 -31.71
CA LYS A 694 11.01 9.07 -30.81
C LYS A 694 10.22 7.84 -31.25
N LEU A 695 9.60 7.15 -30.30
CA LEU A 695 8.50 6.23 -30.61
C LEU A 695 7.26 7.07 -30.89
N ALA A 696 6.63 6.93 -32.05
CA ALA A 696 5.50 7.73 -32.49
C ALA A 696 4.30 6.84 -32.84
N TYR A 697 3.10 7.30 -32.49
CA TYR A 697 1.85 6.66 -32.88
C TYR A 697 1.35 7.22 -34.20
N LEU A 698 1.00 6.33 -35.13
CA LEU A 698 0.40 6.65 -36.43
C LEU A 698 -1.10 6.32 -36.36
N PRO A 699 -2.01 7.33 -36.33
CA PRO A 699 -3.45 7.09 -36.18
C PRO A 699 -4.06 6.22 -37.28
N GLU A 700 -3.51 6.30 -38.49
CA GLU A 700 -3.80 5.41 -39.60
C GLU A 700 -2.46 4.83 -40.06
N PRO A 701 -2.21 3.51 -39.95
CA PRO A 701 -3.16 2.41 -39.67
C PRO A 701 -3.45 2.10 -38.19
N GLY A 702 -2.93 2.87 -37.23
CA GLY A 702 -3.04 2.58 -35.80
C GLY A 702 -1.80 1.93 -35.18
N ASP A 703 -0.65 2.04 -35.86
CA ASP A 703 0.60 1.43 -35.42
C ASP A 703 1.51 2.38 -34.63
N VAL A 704 2.55 1.82 -34.02
CA VAL A 704 3.64 2.56 -33.39
C VAL A 704 4.93 2.30 -34.17
N VAL A 705 5.70 3.35 -34.39
CA VAL A 705 6.94 3.32 -35.17
C VAL A 705 8.07 4.07 -34.47
N ILE A 706 9.31 3.80 -34.85
CA ILE A 706 10.45 4.66 -34.52
C ILE A 706 10.53 5.75 -35.58
N ASP A 707 10.23 6.99 -35.19
CA ASP A 707 10.41 8.18 -36.02
C ASP A 707 11.76 8.82 -35.68
N TYR A 708 12.65 8.90 -36.68
CA TYR A 708 13.94 9.57 -36.57
C TYR A 708 14.09 10.68 -37.63
N SER A 709 12.96 11.27 -38.04
CA SER A 709 12.94 12.50 -38.82
C SER A 709 13.66 13.64 -38.10
N PRO A 710 14.08 14.70 -38.82
CA PRO A 710 14.75 15.84 -38.19
C PRO A 710 13.94 16.48 -37.05
N ASP A 711 12.61 16.49 -37.19
CA ASP A 711 11.69 17.01 -36.17
C ASP A 711 11.60 16.07 -34.96
N ALA A 712 11.63 14.75 -35.18
CA ALA A 712 11.65 13.77 -34.09
C ALA A 712 12.99 13.77 -33.33
N VAL A 713 14.10 13.93 -34.06
CA VAL A 713 15.45 14.01 -33.48
C VAL A 713 15.68 15.32 -32.74
N SER A 714 15.06 16.42 -33.16
CA SER A 714 15.15 17.70 -32.46
C SER A 714 14.41 17.67 -31.10
N PRO A 715 15.01 18.20 -30.01
CA PRO A 715 16.30 18.92 -29.91
C PRO A 715 17.56 18.03 -29.71
N GLY A 716 17.41 16.71 -29.64
CA GLY A 716 18.47 15.73 -29.41
C GLY A 716 18.18 14.82 -28.23
N VAL A 717 19.14 13.96 -27.90
CA VAL A 717 19.06 13.07 -26.73
C VAL A 717 19.27 13.90 -25.46
N LYS A 718 18.32 13.83 -24.51
CA LYS A 718 18.41 14.53 -23.22
C LYS A 718 19.65 14.06 -22.46
N PHE A 719 20.49 15.01 -22.07
CA PHE A 719 21.70 14.78 -21.30
C PHE A 719 21.67 15.63 -20.03
N VAL A 720 21.75 14.99 -18.87
CA VAL A 720 21.56 15.63 -17.56
C VAL A 720 22.88 15.65 -16.81
N GLU A 721 23.34 16.82 -16.43
CA GLU A 721 24.42 16.99 -15.46
C GLU A 721 23.80 17.13 -14.07
N ALA A 722 24.32 16.38 -13.09
CA ALA A 722 23.77 16.40 -11.75
C ALA A 722 24.83 16.29 -10.66
N GLU A 723 24.42 16.61 -9.44
CA GLU A 723 25.23 16.53 -8.24
C GLU A 723 24.52 15.72 -7.16
N TYR A 724 25.17 14.66 -6.71
CA TYR A 724 24.75 13.87 -5.57
C TYR A 724 25.11 14.61 -4.27
N SER A 725 24.17 14.68 -3.32
CA SER A 725 24.29 15.46 -2.09
C SER A 725 25.33 14.90 -1.12
N GLY A 726 25.66 13.61 -1.24
CA GLY A 726 26.68 12.93 -0.43
C GLY A 726 28.09 13.15 -0.98
N SER A 727 29.08 12.86 -0.13
CA SER A 727 30.50 12.94 -0.49
C SER A 727 30.91 11.85 -1.49
N VAL A 728 32.18 11.89 -1.92
CA VAL A 728 32.79 10.82 -2.72
C VAL A 728 32.64 9.47 -2.03
N ASP A 729 32.84 9.42 -0.71
CA ASP A 729 32.74 8.18 0.06
C ASP A 729 31.29 7.71 0.21
N ASP A 730 30.32 8.62 0.28
CA ASP A 730 28.90 8.26 0.20
C ASP A 730 28.57 7.60 -1.15
N MET A 731 29.07 8.17 -2.25
CA MET A 731 28.86 7.59 -3.58
C MET A 731 29.56 6.23 -3.73
N ARG A 732 30.75 6.04 -3.16
CA ARG A 732 31.42 4.72 -3.10
C ARG A 732 30.61 3.70 -2.30
N ARG A 733 29.97 4.11 -1.21
CA ARG A 733 29.07 3.24 -0.43
C ARG A 733 27.86 2.78 -1.26
N LEU A 734 27.34 3.62 -2.17
CA LEU A 734 26.27 3.21 -3.09
C LEU A 734 26.70 2.08 -4.04
N ALA A 735 28.01 1.92 -4.27
CA ALA A 735 28.60 0.91 -5.14
C ALA A 735 29.02 -0.38 -4.40
N SER A 736 28.70 -0.55 -3.11
CA SER A 736 29.05 -1.76 -2.34
C SER A 736 28.07 -2.93 -2.53
N ASP A 737 28.41 -4.11 -1.99
CA ASP A 737 27.62 -5.35 -2.09
C ASP A 737 26.47 -5.48 -1.06
N ASP A 738 26.23 -4.44 -0.26
CA ASP A 738 25.20 -4.47 0.79
C ASP A 738 23.79 -4.18 0.23
N GLU A 739 22.79 -4.13 1.10
CA GLU A 739 21.45 -3.69 0.71
C GLU A 739 21.49 -2.29 0.09
N HIS A 740 21.07 -2.17 -1.17
CA HIS A 740 21.24 -0.92 -1.92
C HIS A 740 20.30 0.18 -1.44
N HIS A 741 20.76 1.42 -1.56
CA HIS A 741 19.93 2.61 -1.38
C HIS A 741 19.04 2.83 -2.62
N THR A 742 17.94 2.09 -2.70
CA THR A 742 17.01 2.09 -3.86
C THR A 742 16.62 3.49 -4.34
N GLU A 743 16.38 4.41 -3.41
CA GLU A 743 16.04 5.79 -3.74
C GLU A 743 17.17 6.54 -4.46
N ALA A 744 18.42 6.34 -4.04
CA ALA A 744 19.57 7.00 -4.65
C ALA A 744 19.73 6.51 -6.09
N PHE A 745 19.55 5.20 -6.32
CA PHE A 745 19.66 4.61 -7.65
C PHE A 745 18.63 5.16 -8.63
N LEU A 746 17.39 5.40 -8.17
CA LEU A 746 16.33 5.99 -9.00
C LEU A 746 16.61 7.44 -9.36
N GLN A 747 17.29 8.19 -8.48
CA GLN A 747 17.66 9.58 -8.74
C GLN A 747 18.98 9.72 -9.53
N LEU A 748 19.81 8.67 -9.58
CA LEU A 748 21.08 8.64 -10.31
C LEU A 748 20.93 8.23 -11.79
N VAL A 749 19.71 7.88 -12.23
CA VAL A 749 19.38 7.59 -13.62
C VAL A 749 18.45 8.66 -14.19
N PRO A 750 18.53 8.96 -15.50
CA PRO A 750 17.67 9.96 -16.09
C PRO A 750 16.23 9.44 -16.16
N GLU A 751 15.29 10.37 -15.95
CA GLU A 751 13.88 10.15 -16.29
C GLU A 751 13.70 10.11 -17.80
N LEU A 752 12.99 9.10 -18.28
CA LEU A 752 12.59 8.92 -19.68
C LEU A 752 11.07 8.79 -19.72
N GLU A 753 10.41 9.77 -20.32
CA GLU A 753 8.95 9.79 -20.46
C GLU A 753 8.49 8.71 -21.43
N VAL A 754 7.81 7.67 -20.93
CA VAL A 754 7.31 6.54 -21.75
C VAL A 754 5.79 6.39 -21.73
N SER A 755 5.10 7.25 -20.98
CA SER A 755 3.65 7.12 -20.72
C SER A 755 2.77 7.70 -21.83
N MET A 756 3.36 8.43 -22.79
CA MET A 756 2.63 9.15 -23.83
C MET A 756 3.48 9.23 -25.09
N LEU A 757 2.89 8.91 -26.24
CA LEU A 757 3.56 9.00 -27.55
C LEU A 757 3.29 10.36 -28.21
N PRO A 758 4.30 11.01 -28.83
CA PRO A 758 5.63 10.48 -29.07
C PRO A 758 6.55 10.50 -27.85
N ALA A 759 7.28 9.41 -27.62
CA ALA A 759 8.16 9.21 -26.46
C ALA A 759 9.65 9.19 -26.86
N PRO A 760 10.56 9.84 -26.12
CA PRO A 760 12.00 9.76 -26.35
C PRO A 760 12.53 8.34 -26.16
N LEU A 761 13.60 7.99 -26.88
CA LEU A 761 14.15 6.62 -26.87
C LEU A 761 15.37 6.44 -25.98
N LEU A 762 16.12 7.51 -25.73
CA LEU A 762 17.35 7.50 -24.97
C LEU A 762 17.45 8.77 -24.12
N ALA A 763 17.96 8.63 -22.91
CA ALA A 763 18.41 9.73 -22.08
C ALA A 763 19.65 9.32 -21.28
N VAL A 764 20.51 10.28 -20.97
CA VAL A 764 21.76 10.08 -20.22
C VAL A 764 21.82 11.06 -19.04
N GLN A 765 22.35 10.61 -17.90
CA GLN A 765 22.66 11.44 -16.75
C GLN A 765 24.08 11.18 -16.27
N VAL A 766 24.83 12.23 -15.94
CA VAL A 766 26.16 12.13 -15.35
C VAL A 766 26.14 12.90 -14.02
N THR A 767 26.46 12.20 -12.93
CA THR A 767 26.32 12.72 -11.58
C THR A 767 27.67 12.69 -10.85
N ARG A 768 28.13 13.84 -10.35
CA ARG A 768 29.27 13.93 -9.43
C ARG A 768 28.80 13.93 -7.97
N PRO A 769 29.62 13.50 -6.99
CA PRO A 769 29.35 13.76 -5.58
C PRO A 769 29.54 15.25 -5.24
N ARG A 770 29.07 15.65 -4.06
CA ARG A 770 29.28 17.01 -3.53
C ARG A 770 30.76 17.21 -3.19
N ASP A 771 31.32 18.35 -3.60
CA ASP A 771 32.68 18.77 -3.23
C ASP A 771 32.72 19.14 -1.72
N ASP A 772 33.37 18.31 -0.91
CA ASP A 772 33.66 18.57 0.50
C ASP A 772 35.14 18.91 0.75
N HIS A 773 36.03 18.61 -0.21
CA HIS A 773 37.47 18.81 -0.07
C HIS A 773 37.98 19.93 -1.01
N ALA A 774 38.39 21.06 -0.41
CA ALA A 774 39.17 22.10 -1.08
C ALA A 774 40.59 21.60 -1.36
N GLY A 775 40.75 20.75 -2.37
CA GLY A 775 42.04 20.18 -2.77
C GLY A 775 41.85 18.97 -3.67
N GLY A 776 41.65 19.21 -4.97
CA GLY A 776 41.33 18.19 -5.97
C GLY A 776 42.27 16.98 -5.96
N GLY A 777 41.72 15.80 -5.66
CA GLY A 777 42.42 14.53 -5.80
C GLY A 777 41.61 13.35 -5.25
N GLY A 778 40.98 12.57 -6.14
CA GLY A 778 40.35 11.26 -5.88
C GLY A 778 38.84 11.19 -6.17
N GLY A 779 38.42 11.44 -7.42
CA GLY A 779 37.01 11.58 -7.80
C GLY A 779 36.19 10.29 -7.83
N ALA A 780 34.85 10.46 -7.90
CA ALA A 780 33.87 9.44 -8.26
C ALA A 780 32.83 10.05 -9.22
N VAL A 781 32.24 9.25 -10.10
CA VAL A 781 31.16 9.67 -10.98
C VAL A 781 30.16 8.54 -11.18
N ALA A 782 28.88 8.88 -11.28
CA ALA A 782 27.82 7.96 -11.66
C ALA A 782 27.28 8.32 -13.04
N VAL A 783 27.17 7.34 -13.94
CA VAL A 783 26.59 7.49 -15.29
C VAL A 783 25.31 6.67 -15.36
N GLY A 784 24.17 7.34 -15.48
CA GLY A 784 22.85 6.75 -15.67
C GLY A 784 22.44 6.78 -17.14
N VAL A 785 21.90 5.68 -17.65
CA VAL A 785 21.40 5.55 -19.04
C VAL A 785 19.99 4.96 -19.01
N ALA A 786 19.05 5.61 -19.67
CA ALA A 786 17.68 5.12 -19.85
C ALA A 786 17.38 4.89 -21.33
N ILE A 787 16.91 3.69 -21.70
CA ILE A 787 16.56 3.33 -23.07
C ILE A 787 15.15 2.75 -23.11
N HIS A 788 14.31 3.21 -24.04
CA HIS A 788 12.94 2.70 -24.17
C HIS A 788 12.95 1.21 -24.56
N HIS A 789 12.27 0.35 -23.79
CA HIS A 789 12.34 -1.11 -24.00
C HIS A 789 11.71 -1.54 -25.34
N GLY A 790 10.70 -0.79 -25.82
CA GLY A 790 10.12 -0.95 -27.16
C GLY A 790 11.11 -0.88 -28.33
N VAL A 791 12.34 -0.36 -28.16
CA VAL A 791 13.32 -0.28 -29.25
C VAL A 791 14.59 -1.11 -29.02
N ALA A 792 14.79 -1.65 -27.82
CA ALA A 792 16.00 -2.36 -27.46
C ALA A 792 15.76 -3.46 -26.42
N ASP A 793 16.34 -4.63 -26.68
CA ASP A 793 16.57 -5.66 -25.66
C ASP A 793 17.94 -5.48 -24.97
N GLY A 794 18.24 -6.34 -23.98
CA GLY A 794 19.52 -6.30 -23.28
C GLY A 794 20.74 -6.38 -24.20
N GLN A 795 20.71 -7.21 -25.25
CA GLN A 795 21.81 -7.32 -26.20
C GLN A 795 22.02 -6.03 -27.00
N SER A 796 20.92 -5.40 -27.46
CA SER A 796 20.96 -4.12 -28.17
C SER A 796 21.49 -3.00 -27.28
N VAL A 797 21.04 -2.92 -26.03
CA VAL A 797 21.57 -1.97 -25.03
C VAL A 797 23.09 -2.10 -24.89
N TRP A 798 23.60 -3.33 -24.78
CA TRP A 798 25.04 -3.56 -24.65
C TRP A 798 25.83 -3.33 -25.94
N GLN A 799 25.25 -3.56 -27.11
CA GLN A 799 25.86 -3.14 -28.38
C GLN A 799 26.08 -1.63 -28.42
N PHE A 800 25.06 -0.85 -28.04
CA PHE A 800 25.14 0.61 -27.96
C PHE A 800 26.18 1.07 -26.92
N ILE A 801 26.13 0.54 -25.68
CA ILE A 801 27.04 0.95 -24.60
C ILE A 801 28.49 0.63 -24.95
N LYS A 802 28.77 -0.53 -25.56
CA LYS A 802 30.13 -0.89 -26.02
C LYS A 802 30.61 0.06 -27.12
N ALA A 803 29.72 0.44 -28.03
CA ALA A 803 30.04 1.41 -29.08
C ALA A 803 30.35 2.80 -28.52
N TRP A 804 29.55 3.24 -27.57
CA TRP A 804 29.72 4.54 -26.92
C TRP A 804 31.01 4.59 -26.10
N ALA A 805 31.28 3.56 -25.29
CA ALA A 805 32.51 3.44 -24.54
C ALA A 805 33.74 3.42 -25.45
N ALA A 806 33.68 2.72 -26.58
CA ALA A 806 34.75 2.71 -27.57
C ALA A 806 35.01 4.11 -28.18
N ALA A 807 33.95 4.85 -28.50
CA ALA A 807 34.06 6.23 -29.01
C ALA A 807 34.64 7.20 -27.97
N ALA A 808 34.42 6.95 -26.68
CA ALA A 808 34.92 7.82 -25.61
C ALA A 808 36.43 7.67 -25.32
N ARG A 809 37.07 6.54 -25.67
CA ARG A 809 38.47 6.24 -25.33
C ARG A 809 39.57 7.07 -26.05
N GLY A 810 39.23 8.19 -26.68
CA GLY A 810 40.20 9.12 -27.28
C GLY A 810 41.08 8.50 -28.37
N GLY A 811 40.65 8.58 -29.63
CA GLY A 811 41.46 8.16 -30.80
C GLY A 811 40.89 7.02 -31.65
N SER A 812 39.79 6.40 -31.22
CA SER A 812 39.04 5.45 -32.05
C SER A 812 37.89 6.17 -32.76
N PRO A 813 37.78 6.11 -34.11
CA PRO A 813 36.55 6.49 -34.80
C PRO A 813 35.37 5.72 -34.20
N ALA A 814 34.22 6.40 -34.04
CA ALA A 814 33.00 5.72 -33.64
C ALA A 814 32.74 4.52 -34.56
N GLY A 815 32.43 3.35 -33.99
CA GLY A 815 32.19 2.14 -34.76
C GLY A 815 33.42 1.31 -35.13
N GLN A 816 34.66 1.77 -34.85
CA GLN A 816 35.86 1.00 -35.20
C GLN A 816 35.89 -0.36 -34.48
N GLY A 817 35.86 -1.45 -35.24
CA GLY A 817 35.84 -2.82 -34.72
C GLY A 817 34.46 -3.34 -34.32
N LEU A 818 33.39 -2.59 -34.59
CA LEU A 818 32.01 -2.98 -34.30
C LEU A 818 31.28 -3.41 -35.56
N VAL A 819 30.36 -4.37 -35.40
CA VAL A 819 29.39 -4.70 -36.45
C VAL A 819 28.37 -3.56 -36.55
N PRO A 820 28.17 -2.94 -37.73
CA PRO A 820 27.21 -1.84 -37.88
C PRO A 820 25.79 -2.26 -37.46
N PRO A 821 25.06 -1.43 -36.69
CA PRO A 821 23.71 -1.76 -36.28
C PRO A 821 22.77 -1.75 -37.49
N THR A 822 21.88 -2.72 -37.57
CA THR A 822 20.75 -2.73 -38.50
C THR A 822 19.44 -2.65 -37.73
N PHE A 823 18.56 -1.76 -38.19
CA PHE A 823 17.23 -1.57 -37.64
C PHE A 823 16.14 -2.28 -38.45
N ASP A 824 16.52 -3.06 -39.46
CA ASP A 824 15.58 -3.81 -40.29
C ASP A 824 14.84 -4.90 -39.49
N ARG A 825 13.58 -4.61 -39.15
CA ARG A 825 12.68 -5.53 -38.44
C ARG A 825 12.15 -6.67 -39.29
N SER A 826 12.31 -6.63 -40.62
CA SER A 826 11.83 -7.69 -41.52
C SER A 826 12.51 -9.05 -41.32
N ARG A 827 13.61 -9.08 -40.53
CA ARG A 827 14.31 -10.28 -40.07
C ARG A 827 13.58 -11.03 -38.96
N ILE A 828 12.70 -10.35 -38.21
CA ILE A 828 11.92 -10.96 -37.14
C ILE A 828 10.60 -11.44 -37.73
N ARG A 829 10.54 -12.73 -38.08
CA ARG A 829 9.37 -13.36 -38.71
C ARG A 829 8.78 -14.41 -37.81
N HIS A 830 7.46 -14.40 -37.69
CA HIS A 830 6.73 -15.51 -37.09
C HIS A 830 6.74 -16.71 -38.05
N PRO A 831 6.92 -17.96 -37.57
CA PRO A 831 7.02 -19.12 -38.45
C PRO A 831 5.75 -19.44 -39.25
N THR A 832 4.57 -19.06 -38.73
CA THR A 832 3.27 -19.47 -39.28
C THR A 832 2.25 -18.34 -39.47
N ALA A 833 2.46 -17.17 -38.86
CA ALA A 833 1.49 -16.08 -38.83
C ALA A 833 2.04 -14.90 -39.63
N ASP A 834 1.14 -14.06 -40.17
CA ASP A 834 1.58 -12.80 -40.75
C ASP A 834 2.19 -11.92 -39.65
N SER A 835 3.46 -11.53 -39.86
CA SER A 835 4.22 -10.86 -38.80
C SER A 835 3.77 -9.43 -38.57
N HIS A 836 3.20 -8.78 -39.58
CA HIS A 836 2.67 -7.42 -39.47
C HIS A 836 1.31 -7.43 -38.75
N GLU A 837 0.39 -8.33 -39.14
CA GLU A 837 -0.89 -8.53 -38.45
C GLU A 837 -0.69 -8.93 -36.98
N LEU A 838 0.29 -9.82 -36.71
CA LEU A 838 0.65 -10.20 -35.35
C LEU A 838 1.22 -9.02 -34.56
N ALA A 839 2.09 -8.22 -35.16
CA ALA A 839 2.66 -7.04 -34.51
C ALA A 839 1.55 -6.04 -34.13
N HIS A 840 0.63 -5.76 -35.04
CA HIS A 840 -0.53 -4.90 -34.82
C HIS A 840 -1.44 -5.44 -33.70
N THR A 841 -1.77 -6.74 -33.76
CA THR A 841 -2.60 -7.42 -32.75
C THR A 841 -1.96 -7.35 -31.37
N ILE A 842 -0.67 -7.65 -31.27
CA ILE A 842 0.07 -7.57 -30.01
C ILE A 842 0.09 -6.14 -29.49
N LEU A 843 0.36 -5.15 -30.35
CA LEU A 843 0.38 -3.74 -29.96
C LEU A 843 -0.93 -3.33 -29.28
N HIS A 844 -2.08 -3.58 -29.92
CA HIS A 844 -3.38 -3.22 -29.36
C HIS A 844 -3.76 -4.05 -28.12
N LYS A 845 -3.32 -5.31 -28.02
CA LYS A 845 -3.49 -6.13 -26.83
C LYS A 845 -2.60 -5.68 -25.66
N MET A 846 -1.43 -5.14 -25.96
CA MET A 846 -0.44 -4.68 -24.98
C MET A 846 -0.62 -3.22 -24.55
N SER A 847 -1.17 -2.40 -25.45
CA SER A 847 -1.34 -0.95 -25.32
C SER A 847 -2.70 -0.53 -25.90
N PRO A 848 -3.82 -0.88 -25.24
CA PRO A 848 -5.17 -0.61 -25.79
C PRO A 848 -5.58 0.87 -25.77
N ALA A 849 -4.81 1.73 -25.09
CA ALA A 849 -5.15 3.14 -24.87
C ALA A 849 -4.29 4.14 -25.68
N LEU A 850 -3.63 3.68 -26.75
CA LEU A 850 -2.77 4.51 -27.60
C LEU A 850 -3.47 5.81 -28.03
N PRO A 851 -2.75 6.96 -28.09
CA PRO A 851 -1.30 7.13 -27.90
C PRO A 851 -0.84 7.17 -26.42
N MET A 852 -1.77 7.07 -25.47
CA MET A 852 -1.43 6.95 -24.05
C MET A 852 -0.98 5.52 -23.75
N VAL A 853 0.19 5.38 -23.13
CA VAL A 853 0.78 4.09 -22.79
C VAL A 853 0.74 3.93 -21.29
N THR A 854 -0.21 3.12 -20.80
CA THR A 854 -0.28 2.78 -19.37
C THR A 854 0.70 1.64 -19.09
N PRO A 855 1.73 1.82 -18.25
CA PRO A 855 2.69 0.75 -17.95
C PRO A 855 1.97 -0.46 -17.33
N ARG A 856 2.11 -1.66 -17.92
CA ARG A 856 1.43 -2.88 -17.42
C ARG A 856 2.02 -3.38 -16.09
N SER A 857 3.28 -3.05 -15.82
CA SER A 857 3.90 -3.29 -14.53
C SER A 857 3.37 -2.25 -13.54
N LYS A 858 2.62 -2.67 -12.51
CA LYS A 858 2.51 -1.82 -11.32
C LYS A 858 3.94 -1.52 -10.88
N PRO A 859 4.33 -0.26 -10.61
CA PRO A 859 5.55 0.00 -9.86
C PRO A 859 5.44 -0.90 -8.63
N ALA A 860 6.38 -1.83 -8.49
CA ALA A 860 6.40 -2.63 -7.28
C ALA A 860 6.43 -1.66 -6.09
N ASP A 861 5.81 -2.03 -4.97
CA ASP A 861 5.85 -1.18 -3.80
C ASP A 861 7.31 -1.11 -3.32
N MET A 862 8.03 -0.08 -3.78
CA MET A 862 9.48 0.03 -3.62
C MET A 862 9.87 0.13 -2.13
N ALA A 863 8.94 0.54 -1.26
CA ALA A 863 9.12 0.54 0.20
C ALA A 863 9.13 -0.89 0.76
N GLN A 864 8.43 -1.82 0.11
CA GLN A 864 8.36 -3.23 0.46
C GLN A 864 9.43 -4.07 -0.25
N GLN A 865 10.11 -3.56 -1.28
CA GLN A 865 11.18 -4.28 -1.98
C GLN A 865 12.57 -3.94 -1.44
N ARG A 866 13.45 -4.95 -1.42
CA ARG A 866 14.88 -4.84 -1.16
C ARG A 866 15.66 -5.29 -2.37
N ARG A 867 16.81 -4.64 -2.57
CA ARG A 867 17.80 -5.04 -3.56
C ARG A 867 19.11 -5.35 -2.85
N ARG A 868 19.71 -6.48 -3.20
CA ARG A 868 21.03 -6.89 -2.69
C ARG A 868 21.83 -7.52 -3.82
N THR A 869 23.14 -7.32 -3.79
CA THR A 869 24.05 -7.87 -4.80
C THR A 869 25.04 -8.83 -4.16
N PHE A 870 25.37 -9.90 -4.89
CA PHE A 870 26.33 -10.92 -4.49
C PHE A 870 27.37 -11.07 -5.59
N LEU A 871 28.64 -11.10 -5.22
CA LEU A 871 29.73 -11.40 -6.14
C LEU A 871 30.13 -12.87 -5.97
N LEU A 872 30.01 -13.65 -7.04
CA LEU A 872 30.48 -15.04 -7.07
C LEU A 872 31.79 -15.10 -7.86
N SER A 873 32.84 -15.62 -7.24
CA SER A 873 34.13 -15.84 -7.91
C SER A 873 34.04 -16.97 -8.94
N ALA A 874 34.96 -16.96 -9.91
CA ALA A 874 35.07 -18.05 -10.88
C ALA A 874 35.27 -19.43 -10.21
N GLY A 875 36.02 -19.45 -9.10
CA GLY A 875 36.27 -20.65 -8.30
C GLY A 875 35.00 -21.20 -7.64
N GLU A 876 34.19 -20.33 -7.02
CA GLU A 876 32.90 -20.72 -6.40
C GLU A 876 31.92 -21.25 -7.45
N ILE A 877 31.82 -20.58 -8.60
CA ILE A 877 30.95 -21.02 -9.70
C ILE A 877 31.39 -22.40 -10.21
N GLN A 878 32.71 -22.61 -10.37
CA GLN A 878 33.24 -23.87 -10.86
C GLN A 878 33.06 -25.00 -9.84
N SER A 879 33.26 -24.72 -8.55
CA SER A 879 32.99 -25.66 -7.46
C SER A 879 31.51 -26.05 -7.42
N LEU A 880 30.60 -25.08 -7.56
CA LEU A 880 29.16 -25.32 -7.55
C LEU A 880 28.72 -26.17 -8.76
N LYS A 881 29.25 -25.89 -9.96
CA LYS A 881 29.02 -26.74 -11.14
C LYS A 881 29.43 -28.19 -10.90
N GLN A 882 30.60 -28.39 -10.31
CA GLN A 882 31.12 -29.72 -10.02
C GLN A 882 30.24 -30.44 -9.00
N ARG A 883 29.94 -29.80 -7.87
CA ARG A 883 29.08 -30.35 -6.81
C ARG A 883 27.68 -30.73 -7.31
N ILE A 884 27.05 -29.90 -8.13
CA ILE A 884 25.73 -30.22 -8.69
C ILE A 884 25.86 -31.40 -9.66
N SER A 885 26.87 -31.42 -10.53
CA SER A 885 27.04 -32.48 -11.54
C SER A 885 27.44 -33.83 -10.94
N GLU A 886 28.18 -33.83 -9.83
CA GLU A 886 28.66 -35.05 -9.14
C GLU A 886 27.67 -35.59 -8.09
N SER A 887 26.60 -34.84 -7.78
CA SER A 887 25.51 -35.34 -6.92
C SER A 887 24.76 -36.49 -7.60
N GLU A 888 24.19 -37.42 -6.83
CA GLU A 888 23.43 -38.56 -7.37
C GLU A 888 22.31 -38.08 -8.30
N THR A 889 21.48 -37.13 -7.84
CA THR A 889 20.42 -36.50 -8.64
C THR A 889 20.96 -35.78 -9.87
N GLY A 890 22.14 -35.16 -9.77
CA GLY A 890 22.80 -34.51 -10.90
C GLY A 890 23.22 -35.50 -11.99
N GLY A 891 23.83 -36.63 -11.59
CA GLY A 891 24.21 -37.71 -12.51
C GLY A 891 23.01 -38.36 -13.22
N GLU A 892 21.83 -38.37 -12.58
CA GLU A 892 20.59 -38.89 -13.15
C GLU A 892 19.89 -37.90 -14.09
N LEU A 893 19.76 -36.63 -13.69
CA LEU A 893 18.90 -35.66 -14.38
C LEU A 893 19.64 -34.77 -15.39
N LEU A 894 20.94 -34.52 -15.20
CA LEU A 894 21.70 -33.60 -16.04
C LEU A 894 22.33 -34.34 -17.23
N HIS A 895 21.84 -34.00 -18.43
CA HIS A 895 22.29 -34.63 -19.67
C HIS A 895 23.45 -33.89 -20.35
N ASN A 896 23.73 -32.65 -19.91
CA ASN A 896 24.74 -31.76 -20.49
C ASN A 896 25.49 -31.00 -19.41
N ARG A 897 26.73 -30.61 -19.72
CA ARG A 897 27.56 -29.78 -18.83
C ARG A 897 26.83 -28.50 -18.42
N LEU A 898 26.80 -28.22 -17.12
CA LEU A 898 26.18 -27.02 -16.59
C LEU A 898 26.88 -25.73 -17.07
N SER A 899 26.08 -24.83 -17.63
CA SER A 899 26.55 -23.48 -17.96
C SER A 899 26.54 -22.59 -16.72
N THR A 900 27.38 -21.54 -16.70
CA THR A 900 27.39 -20.55 -15.60
C THR A 900 26.01 -19.95 -15.36
N TYR A 901 25.27 -19.66 -16.43
CA TYR A 901 23.91 -19.11 -16.34
C TYR A 901 22.96 -20.06 -15.62
N VAL A 902 22.93 -21.35 -16.02
CA VAL A 902 22.06 -22.35 -15.40
C VAL A 902 22.43 -22.56 -13.95
N THR A 903 23.73 -22.65 -13.62
CA THR A 903 24.21 -22.83 -12.25
C THR A 903 23.81 -21.68 -11.32
N ILE A 904 23.98 -20.43 -11.75
CA ILE A 904 23.61 -19.27 -10.93
C ILE A 904 22.09 -19.13 -10.85
N SER A 905 21.37 -19.40 -11.94
CA SER A 905 19.91 -19.38 -11.96
C SER A 905 19.31 -20.42 -11.02
N SER A 906 19.83 -21.65 -11.03
CA SER A 906 19.36 -22.70 -10.12
C SER A 906 19.65 -22.34 -8.66
N LEU A 907 20.84 -21.82 -8.36
CA LEU A 907 21.18 -21.30 -7.03
C LEU A 907 20.23 -20.20 -6.56
N ALA A 908 19.97 -19.22 -7.40
CA ALA A 908 19.07 -18.12 -7.05
C ALA A 908 17.63 -18.62 -6.87
N TRP A 909 17.15 -19.48 -7.77
CA TRP A 909 15.80 -20.01 -7.72
C TRP A 909 15.55 -20.86 -6.46
N THR A 910 16.44 -21.82 -6.15
CA THR A 910 16.31 -22.62 -4.92
C THR A 910 16.40 -21.75 -3.68
N SER A 911 17.27 -20.73 -3.66
CA SER A 911 17.39 -19.81 -2.53
C SER A 911 16.12 -18.99 -2.31
N ILE A 912 15.44 -18.55 -3.39
CA ILE A 912 14.15 -17.84 -3.31
C ILE A 912 13.06 -18.78 -2.80
N VAL A 913 12.99 -20.00 -3.32
CA VAL A 913 11.99 -20.98 -2.89
C VAL A 913 12.16 -21.35 -1.42
N ARG A 914 13.41 -21.56 -0.97
CA ARG A 914 13.72 -21.80 0.45
C ARG A 914 13.39 -20.62 1.36
N ALA A 915 13.59 -19.40 0.89
CA ALA A 915 13.17 -18.21 1.63
C ALA A 915 11.65 -18.15 1.82
N LYS A 916 10.87 -18.88 0.99
CA LYS A 916 9.41 -18.99 1.06
C LYS A 916 8.90 -20.30 1.66
N CYS A 917 9.76 -21.11 2.29
CA CYS A 917 9.39 -22.45 2.78
C CYS A 917 8.10 -22.47 3.66
N GLY A 918 7.85 -21.42 4.46
CA GLY A 918 6.63 -21.30 5.27
C GLY A 918 5.41 -20.68 4.58
N ALA A 919 5.48 -20.40 3.28
CA ALA A 919 4.42 -19.76 2.48
C ALA A 919 4.06 -20.56 1.21
N LEU A 920 4.68 -21.72 1.01
CA LEU A 920 4.42 -22.64 -0.08
C LEU A 920 3.99 -23.98 0.50
N ASP A 921 2.98 -24.60 -0.10
CA ASP A 921 2.70 -26.00 0.16
C ASP A 921 3.69 -26.87 -0.62
N ALA A 922 4.63 -27.51 0.08
CA ALA A 922 5.66 -28.33 -0.54
C ALA A 922 5.09 -29.50 -1.38
N ALA A 923 3.90 -30.00 -1.05
CA ALA A 923 3.26 -31.12 -1.73
C ALA A 923 2.34 -30.68 -2.89
N ALA A 924 1.77 -29.48 -2.82
CA ALA A 924 0.76 -29.03 -3.79
C ALA A 924 1.24 -27.92 -4.75
N ASP A 925 2.27 -27.15 -4.39
CA ASP A 925 2.63 -25.95 -5.14
C ASP A 925 3.73 -26.15 -6.17
N ASP A 926 3.43 -25.77 -7.42
CA ASP A 926 4.46 -25.56 -8.44
C ASP A 926 5.05 -24.14 -8.38
N VAL A 927 6.35 -24.07 -8.60
CA VAL A 927 7.12 -22.83 -8.76
C VAL A 927 7.70 -22.74 -10.16
N TYR A 928 7.91 -21.50 -10.63
CA TYR A 928 8.26 -21.23 -12.01
C TYR A 928 9.48 -20.31 -12.11
N PHE A 929 10.35 -20.57 -13.09
CA PHE A 929 11.50 -19.73 -13.39
C PHE A 929 11.52 -19.33 -14.87
N MET A 930 11.39 -18.04 -15.14
CA MET A 930 11.40 -17.51 -16.50
C MET A 930 12.80 -17.11 -16.93
N VAL A 931 13.24 -17.69 -18.04
CA VAL A 931 14.47 -17.34 -18.76
C VAL A 931 14.11 -16.45 -19.95
N SER A 932 14.73 -15.28 -20.03
CA SER A 932 14.70 -14.41 -21.22
C SER A 932 15.93 -14.69 -22.08
N ALA A 933 15.75 -15.28 -23.26
CA ALA A 933 16.83 -15.76 -24.11
C ALA A 933 16.99 -14.92 -25.39
N ASP A 934 18.23 -14.57 -25.73
CA ASP A 934 18.56 -13.98 -27.02
C ASP A 934 18.41 -15.02 -28.13
N CYS A 935 17.51 -14.75 -29.08
CA CYS A 935 17.18 -15.67 -30.15
C CYS A 935 17.76 -15.29 -31.50
N ARG A 936 18.60 -14.24 -31.62
CA ARG A 936 19.18 -13.81 -32.91
C ARG A 936 19.81 -14.97 -33.70
N ARG A 937 20.57 -15.83 -33.01
CA ARG A 937 21.22 -17.02 -33.61
C ARG A 937 20.33 -18.26 -33.69
N ARG A 938 19.13 -18.22 -33.11
CA ARG A 938 18.17 -19.33 -33.02
C ARG A 938 17.02 -19.21 -34.02
N LEU A 939 16.76 -18.00 -34.51
CA LEU A 939 15.79 -17.77 -35.59
C LEU A 939 16.18 -18.52 -36.87
N ARG A 940 15.18 -18.82 -37.70
CA ARG A 940 15.35 -19.52 -38.98
C ARG A 940 14.76 -18.68 -40.13
N PRO A 941 15.58 -17.97 -40.92
CA PRO A 941 17.03 -17.81 -40.80
C PRO A 941 17.45 -16.97 -39.57
N PRO A 942 18.72 -17.07 -39.12
CA PRO A 942 19.24 -16.22 -38.05
C PRO A 942 19.11 -14.73 -38.37
N ALA A 943 18.90 -13.91 -37.35
CA ALA A 943 18.98 -12.46 -37.49
C ALA A 943 20.43 -12.03 -37.76
N ASP A 944 20.58 -10.90 -38.45
CA ASP A 944 21.89 -10.31 -38.74
C ASP A 944 22.65 -10.02 -37.44
N GLU A 945 23.98 -10.18 -37.44
CA GLU A 945 24.80 -9.99 -36.23
C GLU A 945 24.68 -8.55 -35.67
N GLY A 946 24.47 -7.58 -36.54
CA GLY A 946 24.21 -6.18 -36.19
C GLY A 946 22.75 -5.86 -35.81
N TYR A 947 21.84 -6.84 -35.75
CA TYR A 947 20.42 -6.56 -35.49
C TYR A 947 20.22 -5.85 -34.14
N PHE A 948 19.67 -4.63 -34.23
CA PHE A 948 19.37 -3.76 -33.11
C PHE A 948 17.86 -3.64 -32.93
N GLY A 949 17.33 -4.19 -31.84
CA GLY A 949 15.90 -4.30 -31.58
C GLY A 949 15.61 -5.41 -30.58
N ASN A 950 14.34 -5.67 -30.28
CA ASN A 950 13.99 -6.82 -29.44
C ASN A 950 14.11 -8.12 -30.25
N CYS A 951 14.86 -9.09 -29.73
CA CYS A 951 14.92 -10.46 -30.24
C CYS A 951 15.04 -11.44 -29.07
N ILE A 952 14.13 -11.32 -28.10
CA ILE A 952 14.05 -12.16 -26.90
C ILE A 952 12.90 -13.17 -27.05
N ALA A 953 13.17 -14.44 -26.73
CA ALA A 953 12.13 -15.42 -26.42
C ALA A 953 12.10 -15.77 -24.93
N ILE A 954 10.97 -16.29 -24.45
CA ILE A 954 10.81 -16.75 -23.08
C ILE A 954 10.82 -18.27 -23.02
N ALA A 955 11.49 -18.83 -22.01
CA ALA A 955 11.34 -20.23 -21.60
C ALA A 955 10.97 -20.26 -20.12
N ILE A 956 10.04 -21.14 -19.72
CA ILE A 956 9.51 -21.17 -18.36
C ILE A 956 9.75 -22.56 -17.78
N ALA A 957 10.73 -22.65 -16.89
CA ALA A 957 10.95 -23.86 -16.11
C ALA A 957 9.87 -24.00 -15.04
N ARG A 958 9.44 -25.24 -14.79
CA ARG A 958 8.48 -25.62 -13.74
C ARG A 958 9.10 -26.71 -12.88
N ALA A 959 8.91 -26.60 -11.56
CA ALA A 959 9.24 -27.63 -10.59
C ALA A 959 8.25 -27.56 -9.43
N SER A 960 8.05 -28.65 -8.70
CA SER A 960 7.31 -28.57 -7.42
C SER A 960 8.16 -27.85 -6.36
N ALA A 961 7.51 -27.17 -5.43
CA ALA A 961 8.18 -26.50 -4.32
C ALA A 961 8.96 -27.51 -3.47
N GLY A 962 8.37 -28.67 -3.16
CA GLY A 962 9.01 -29.74 -2.39
C GLY A 962 10.32 -30.24 -3.01
N GLU A 963 10.36 -30.42 -4.33
CA GLU A 963 11.58 -30.85 -5.03
C GLU A 963 12.76 -29.88 -4.85
N LEU A 964 12.48 -28.58 -4.73
CA LEU A 964 13.50 -27.54 -4.55
C LEU A 964 13.82 -27.24 -3.08
N LEU A 965 12.90 -27.58 -2.16
CA LEU A 965 13.07 -27.42 -0.71
C LEU A 965 13.90 -28.54 -0.05
N ASP A 966 14.18 -29.62 -0.79
CA ASP A 966 14.93 -30.82 -0.36
C ASP A 966 16.11 -30.54 0.59
N ASP A 967 16.15 -31.32 1.70
CA ASP A 967 17.08 -31.20 2.83
C ASP A 967 18.56 -31.45 2.45
N ASP A 968 18.84 -32.22 1.39
CA ASP A 968 20.23 -32.50 0.96
C ASP A 968 20.88 -31.31 0.24
N GLY A 969 20.16 -30.20 -0.01
CA GLY A 969 20.75 -28.99 -0.53
C GLY A 969 21.02 -29.05 -2.04
N LEU A 970 21.84 -30.02 -2.46
CA LEU A 970 22.35 -30.28 -3.81
C LEU A 970 21.30 -30.93 -4.72
N ALA A 971 20.45 -31.83 -4.21
CA ALA A 971 19.39 -32.45 -5.00
C ALA A 971 18.41 -31.40 -5.55
N GLY A 972 17.98 -30.44 -4.72
CA GLY A 972 17.15 -29.31 -5.15
C GLY A 972 17.85 -28.43 -6.21
N LEU A 973 19.16 -28.17 -6.05
CA LEU A 973 19.94 -27.43 -7.05
C LEU A 973 20.04 -28.17 -8.39
N ALA A 974 20.21 -29.50 -8.35
CA ALA A 974 20.25 -30.35 -9.54
C ALA A 974 18.89 -30.38 -10.25
N ARG A 975 17.78 -30.52 -9.51
CA ARG A 975 16.42 -30.47 -10.08
C ARG A 975 16.10 -29.12 -10.71
N ALA A 976 16.41 -28.02 -10.02
CA ALA A 976 16.27 -26.67 -10.59
C ALA A 976 17.11 -26.50 -11.87
N ALA A 977 18.37 -26.96 -11.86
CA ALA A 977 19.24 -26.88 -13.03
C ALA A 977 18.72 -27.72 -14.21
N ALA A 978 18.22 -28.94 -13.94
CA ALA A 978 17.64 -29.82 -14.95
C ALA A 978 16.35 -29.22 -15.54
N ALA A 979 15.47 -28.68 -14.70
CA ALA A 979 14.23 -28.02 -15.15
C ALA A 979 14.54 -26.79 -16.04
N ILE A 980 15.53 -25.97 -15.68
CA ILE A 980 15.95 -24.83 -16.50
C ILE A 980 16.58 -25.31 -17.83
N GLN A 981 17.42 -26.34 -17.82
CA GLN A 981 17.98 -26.90 -19.06
C GLN A 981 16.90 -27.48 -19.96
N ALA A 982 15.91 -28.17 -19.39
CA ALA A 982 14.80 -28.73 -20.13
C ALA A 982 13.97 -27.63 -20.79
N ALA A 983 13.55 -26.60 -20.04
CA ALA A 983 12.81 -25.48 -20.60
C ALA A 983 13.59 -24.76 -21.72
N ILE A 984 14.90 -24.54 -21.56
CA ILE A 984 15.74 -23.94 -22.61
C ILE A 984 15.77 -24.83 -23.86
N ARG A 985 16.00 -26.13 -23.71
CA ARG A 985 16.07 -27.05 -24.84
C ARG A 985 14.73 -27.16 -25.55
N ASP A 986 13.67 -27.38 -24.81
CA ASP A 986 12.36 -27.71 -25.36
C ASP A 986 11.74 -26.47 -26.03
N GLU A 987 11.75 -25.31 -25.36
CA GLU A 987 11.11 -24.09 -25.89
C GLU A 987 12.00 -23.26 -26.84
N LEU A 988 13.34 -23.40 -26.80
CA LEU A 988 14.25 -22.54 -27.58
C LEU A 988 15.11 -23.27 -28.59
N GLU A 989 15.25 -24.60 -28.51
CA GLU A 989 16.11 -25.38 -29.40
C GLU A 989 15.32 -26.38 -30.27
N LEU A 990 14.33 -27.07 -29.68
CA LEU A 990 13.47 -28.03 -30.38
C LEU A 990 12.32 -27.34 -31.11
N GLU A 991 11.64 -26.40 -30.45
CA GLU A 991 10.59 -25.58 -31.05
C GLU A 991 11.14 -24.34 -31.75
N ASP A 992 10.30 -23.68 -32.56
CA ASP A 992 10.64 -22.35 -33.06
C ASP A 992 10.54 -21.34 -31.89
N PRO A 993 11.62 -20.62 -31.56
CA PRO A 993 11.69 -19.81 -30.35
C PRO A 993 10.69 -18.66 -30.33
N VAL A 994 10.07 -18.29 -31.46
CA VAL A 994 9.05 -17.23 -31.52
C VAL A 994 7.69 -17.74 -31.96
N GLY A 995 7.52 -19.05 -32.16
CA GLY A 995 6.30 -19.64 -32.72
C GLY A 995 5.06 -19.64 -31.82
N GLY A 996 5.20 -19.24 -30.55
CA GLY A 996 4.11 -19.07 -29.60
C GLY A 996 4.01 -17.66 -29.00
N ALA A 997 4.61 -16.67 -29.65
CA ALA A 997 4.72 -15.30 -29.15
C ALA A 997 3.36 -14.66 -28.85
N GLU A 998 2.31 -15.03 -29.58
CA GLU A 998 0.94 -14.54 -29.43
C GLU A 998 0.29 -14.96 -28.09
N ARG A 999 0.78 -16.06 -27.48
CA ARG A 999 0.24 -16.63 -26.23
C ARG A 999 1.11 -16.35 -25.01
N TRP A 1000 2.30 -15.79 -25.17
CA TRP A 1000 3.22 -15.56 -24.03
C TRP A 1000 2.60 -14.74 -22.90
N ALA A 1001 1.87 -13.67 -23.23
CA ALA A 1001 1.20 -12.85 -22.22
C ALA A 1001 0.15 -13.64 -21.42
N GLU A 1002 -0.58 -14.54 -22.08
CA GLU A 1002 -1.59 -15.40 -21.43
C GLU A 1002 -0.94 -16.48 -20.57
N ARG A 1003 0.13 -17.11 -21.07
CA ARG A 1003 0.94 -18.08 -20.31
C ARG A 1003 1.48 -17.48 -19.02
N LEU A 1004 2.01 -16.25 -19.08
CA LEU A 1004 2.50 -15.55 -17.89
C LEU A 1004 1.38 -15.13 -16.94
N ALA A 1005 0.23 -14.72 -17.47
CA ALA A 1005 -0.94 -14.35 -16.65
C ALA A 1005 -1.57 -15.56 -15.93
N ALA A 1006 -1.40 -16.77 -16.46
CA ALA A 1006 -1.89 -18.01 -15.86
C ALA A 1006 -1.04 -18.49 -14.67
N ILE A 1007 0.18 -17.98 -14.49
CA ILE A 1007 1.05 -18.38 -13.37
C ILE A 1007 0.53 -17.73 -12.07
N PRO A 1008 0.31 -18.50 -10.99
CA PRO A 1008 -0.13 -17.94 -9.72
C PRO A 1008 0.82 -16.86 -9.20
N ARG A 1009 0.24 -15.82 -8.56
CA ARG A 1009 1.02 -14.71 -8.00
C ARG A 1009 2.03 -15.21 -6.97
N GLY A 1010 3.24 -14.65 -6.98
CA GLY A 1010 4.30 -15.01 -6.06
C GLY A 1010 5.00 -16.35 -6.36
N ARG A 1011 4.67 -17.01 -7.48
CA ARG A 1011 5.30 -18.28 -7.88
C ARG A 1011 6.26 -18.16 -9.07
N LEU A 1012 6.38 -16.98 -9.67
CA LEU A 1012 7.26 -16.71 -10.81
C LEU A 1012 8.50 -15.92 -10.37
N THR A 1013 9.67 -16.52 -10.53
CA THR A 1013 10.96 -15.83 -10.48
C THR A 1013 11.43 -15.55 -11.90
N ALA A 1014 11.84 -14.31 -12.19
CA ALA A 1014 12.35 -13.93 -13.50
C ALA A 1014 13.87 -13.73 -13.48
N ALA A 1015 14.57 -14.35 -14.43
CA ALA A 1015 15.96 -13.99 -14.73
C ALA A 1015 16.00 -12.80 -15.68
N GLY A 1016 16.62 -11.71 -15.23
CA GLY A 1016 17.00 -10.57 -16.05
C GLY A 1016 18.49 -10.59 -16.38
N SER A 1017 18.86 -9.87 -17.44
CA SER A 1017 20.26 -9.67 -17.83
C SER A 1017 21.02 -10.99 -18.13
N SER A 1018 22.33 -10.90 -18.38
CA SER A 1018 23.20 -12.05 -18.62
C SER A 1018 24.64 -11.76 -18.21
N HIS A 1019 25.27 -12.76 -17.59
CA HIS A 1019 26.71 -12.74 -17.31
C HIS A 1019 27.57 -12.55 -18.58
N ARG A 1020 27.04 -12.82 -19.78
CA ARG A 1020 27.75 -12.65 -21.06
C ARG A 1020 27.86 -11.20 -21.54
N PHE A 1021 27.13 -10.28 -20.92
CA PHE A 1021 27.19 -8.88 -21.33
C PHE A 1021 28.50 -8.18 -21.00
N MET A 1022 29.29 -8.76 -20.07
CA MET A 1022 30.60 -8.24 -19.64
C MET A 1022 30.53 -6.76 -19.25
N ALA A 1023 29.62 -6.45 -18.34
CA ALA A 1023 29.26 -5.09 -17.98
C ALA A 1023 30.43 -4.24 -17.47
N TYR A 1024 31.36 -4.90 -16.77
CA TYR A 1024 32.55 -4.30 -16.19
C TYR A 1024 33.66 -4.03 -17.23
N GLU A 1025 33.50 -4.43 -18.49
CA GLU A 1025 34.40 -4.02 -19.60
C GLU A 1025 34.05 -2.63 -20.15
N THR A 1026 33.06 -1.93 -19.58
CA THR A 1026 32.60 -0.61 -20.03
C THR A 1026 33.58 0.49 -19.63
N ASP A 1027 34.64 0.64 -20.39
CA ASP A 1027 35.66 1.67 -20.16
C ASP A 1027 35.47 2.87 -21.11
N PHE A 1028 35.05 4.01 -20.56
CA PHE A 1028 34.92 5.29 -21.26
C PHE A 1028 36.26 6.05 -21.46
N GLY A 1029 37.38 5.46 -21.04
CA GLY A 1029 38.72 6.05 -21.09
C GLY A 1029 39.35 6.30 -19.72
N TRP A 1030 38.68 5.87 -18.64
CA TRP A 1030 39.12 6.11 -17.25
C TRP A 1030 39.28 4.82 -16.43
N GLY A 1031 39.07 3.66 -17.07
CA GLY A 1031 39.08 2.34 -16.45
C GLY A 1031 37.69 1.71 -16.38
N ALA A 1032 37.64 0.48 -15.85
CA ALA A 1032 36.39 -0.25 -15.61
C ALA A 1032 35.54 0.44 -14.53
N PRO A 1033 34.19 0.33 -14.60
CA PRO A 1033 33.33 0.80 -13.53
C PRO A 1033 33.58 -0.01 -12.24
N SER A 1034 33.47 0.64 -11.09
CA SER A 1034 33.51 -0.02 -9.78
C SER A 1034 32.21 -0.77 -9.48
N ARG A 1035 31.10 -0.38 -10.10
CA ARG A 1035 29.80 -1.06 -10.00
C ARG A 1035 28.93 -0.82 -11.24
N VAL A 1036 28.15 -1.83 -11.62
CA VAL A 1036 27.09 -1.71 -12.62
C VAL A 1036 25.77 -2.27 -12.10
N GLU A 1037 24.68 -1.54 -12.29
CA GLU A 1037 23.36 -1.89 -11.75
C GLU A 1037 22.24 -1.72 -12.79
N LEU A 1038 21.27 -2.65 -12.76
CA LEU A 1038 20.00 -2.52 -13.48
C LEU A 1038 18.99 -1.88 -12.54
N VAL A 1039 18.63 -0.62 -12.77
CA VAL A 1039 17.72 0.13 -11.88
C VAL A 1039 16.27 -0.30 -12.08
N THR A 1040 15.82 -0.54 -13.31
CA THR A 1040 14.45 -0.98 -13.58
C THR A 1040 14.15 -2.38 -13.04
N VAL A 1041 13.01 -2.56 -12.39
CA VAL A 1041 12.53 -3.87 -11.91
C VAL A 1041 11.22 -4.23 -12.63
N TYR A 1042 11.20 -5.37 -13.32
CA TYR A 1042 10.04 -5.85 -14.10
C TYR A 1042 9.20 -6.91 -13.35
N GLY A 1043 8.98 -6.74 -12.05
CA GLY A 1043 8.20 -7.69 -11.24
C GLY A 1043 8.61 -7.70 -9.76
N ASN A 1044 8.05 -8.66 -9.01
CA ASN A 1044 8.32 -8.79 -7.57
C ASN A 1044 9.58 -9.61 -7.23
N GLU A 1045 10.02 -10.45 -8.17
CA GLU A 1045 11.15 -11.38 -7.99
C GLU A 1045 12.02 -11.38 -9.25
N LEU A 1046 13.11 -10.63 -9.19
CA LEU A 1046 14.05 -10.48 -10.30
C LEU A 1046 15.44 -10.89 -9.86
N VAL A 1047 16.09 -11.72 -10.66
CA VAL A 1047 17.50 -12.09 -10.53
C VAL A 1047 18.25 -11.57 -11.74
N ALA A 1048 19.17 -10.63 -11.56
CA ALA A 1048 19.97 -10.05 -12.63
C ALA A 1048 21.43 -10.52 -12.52
N MET A 1049 21.99 -10.99 -13.64
CA MET A 1049 23.40 -11.43 -13.71
C MET A 1049 24.24 -10.50 -14.59
N LEU A 1050 25.44 -10.14 -14.13
CA LEU A 1050 26.42 -9.35 -14.88
C LEU A 1050 27.81 -9.96 -14.73
N GLY A 1051 28.53 -10.14 -15.84
CA GLY A 1051 29.89 -10.66 -15.85
C GLY A 1051 30.93 -9.57 -16.12
N GLY A 1052 32.19 -9.98 -16.21
CA GLY A 1052 33.33 -9.10 -16.45
C GLY A 1052 33.97 -8.55 -15.18
N ALA A 1053 33.50 -8.97 -13.98
CA ALA A 1053 34.15 -8.61 -12.73
C ALA A 1053 35.56 -9.21 -12.66
N ALA A 1054 36.40 -8.70 -11.75
CA ALA A 1054 37.77 -9.16 -11.55
C ALA A 1054 37.84 -10.70 -11.39
N ASP A 1055 38.90 -11.29 -11.93
CA ASP A 1055 39.18 -12.74 -11.88
C ASP A 1055 38.09 -13.66 -12.46
N GLY A 1056 37.25 -13.13 -13.35
CA GLY A 1056 36.17 -13.89 -14.02
C GLY A 1056 34.93 -14.10 -13.16
N GLY A 1057 34.75 -13.28 -12.11
CA GLY A 1057 33.57 -13.30 -11.26
C GLY A 1057 32.27 -12.88 -11.96
N VAL A 1058 31.14 -13.25 -11.36
CA VAL A 1058 29.78 -12.87 -11.79
C VAL A 1058 29.05 -12.19 -10.65
N GLN A 1059 28.56 -10.98 -10.93
CA GLN A 1059 27.63 -10.27 -10.07
C GLN A 1059 26.22 -10.83 -10.23
N VAL A 1060 25.54 -11.06 -9.11
CA VAL A 1060 24.15 -11.51 -9.02
C VAL A 1060 23.37 -10.51 -8.17
N SER A 1061 22.56 -9.68 -8.80
CA SER A 1061 21.71 -8.69 -8.14
C SER A 1061 20.29 -9.23 -8.02
N VAL A 1062 19.71 -9.18 -6.84
CA VAL A 1062 18.41 -9.80 -6.54
C VAL A 1062 17.46 -8.77 -5.95
N VAL A 1063 16.23 -8.76 -6.43
CA VAL A 1063 15.14 -7.91 -5.92
C VAL A 1063 14.02 -8.79 -5.38
N LEU A 1064 13.69 -8.65 -4.10
CA LEU A 1064 12.67 -9.43 -3.38
C LEU A 1064 11.90 -8.53 -2.40
N GLY A 1065 10.76 -9.01 -1.89
CA GLY A 1065 10.09 -8.40 -0.74
C GLY A 1065 10.98 -8.40 0.51
N ARG A 1066 10.82 -7.37 1.35
CA ARG A 1066 11.63 -7.13 2.56
C ARG A 1066 11.69 -8.35 3.48
N ALA A 1067 10.53 -8.98 3.73
CA ALA A 1067 10.45 -10.14 4.61
C ALA A 1067 11.25 -11.36 4.13
N LEU A 1068 11.57 -11.43 2.83
CA LEU A 1068 12.25 -12.57 2.21
C LEU A 1068 13.76 -12.36 2.00
N MET A 1069 14.24 -11.12 1.95
CA MET A 1069 15.60 -10.82 1.49
C MET A 1069 16.69 -11.42 2.39
N ASP A 1070 16.52 -11.38 3.71
CA ASP A 1070 17.52 -11.92 4.63
C ASP A 1070 17.55 -13.45 4.60
N ALA A 1071 16.37 -14.09 4.62
CA ALA A 1071 16.26 -15.53 4.44
C ALA A 1071 16.84 -15.99 3.09
N PHE A 1072 16.61 -15.23 2.01
CA PHE A 1072 17.23 -15.48 0.71
C PHE A 1072 18.76 -15.39 0.79
N ALA A 1073 19.30 -14.30 1.35
CA ALA A 1073 20.73 -14.07 1.42
C ALA A 1073 21.46 -15.17 2.20
N ASP A 1074 20.85 -15.63 3.30
CA ASP A 1074 21.38 -16.74 4.11
C ASP A 1074 21.33 -18.08 3.36
N ASN A 1075 20.23 -18.35 2.65
CA ASN A 1075 20.14 -19.55 1.81
C ASN A 1075 21.13 -19.51 0.63
N PHE A 1076 21.30 -18.35 0.00
CA PHE A 1076 22.19 -18.14 -1.12
C PHE A 1076 23.65 -18.40 -0.72
N ARG A 1077 24.12 -17.75 0.36
CA ARG A 1077 25.50 -17.92 0.85
C ARG A 1077 25.78 -19.33 1.34
N ARG A 1078 24.86 -19.97 2.07
CA ARG A 1078 25.03 -21.34 2.57
C ARG A 1078 25.21 -22.34 1.43
N GLN A 1079 24.43 -22.21 0.36
CA GLN A 1079 24.50 -23.11 -0.79
C GLN A 1079 25.80 -22.93 -1.59
N VAL A 1080 26.37 -21.72 -1.63
CA VAL A 1080 27.69 -21.46 -2.24
C VAL A 1080 28.82 -22.17 -1.47
N VAL A 1081 28.86 -22.06 -0.14
CA VAL A 1081 30.03 -22.47 0.67
C VAL A 1081 30.02 -23.94 1.12
N ALA A 1082 28.89 -24.64 1.12
CA ALA A 1082 28.77 -25.96 1.78
C ALA A 1082 29.91 -26.95 1.41
N CYS A 1083 30.68 -27.35 2.44
CA CYS A 1083 31.81 -28.28 2.35
C CYS A 1083 31.34 -29.72 2.03
N PRO A 1084 32.12 -30.48 1.25
CA PRO A 1084 31.97 -31.94 1.22
C PRO A 1084 32.43 -32.49 2.59
N ASN A 1085 31.62 -33.38 3.18
CA ASN A 1085 31.82 -34.11 4.44
C ASN A 1085 31.28 -33.46 5.73
N SER A 1086 30.00 -33.70 5.99
CA SER A 1086 29.59 -34.18 7.33
C SER A 1086 28.83 -35.48 7.15
N THR A 1087 29.58 -36.59 7.07
CA THR A 1087 29.05 -37.91 7.39
C THR A 1087 28.53 -37.85 8.83
N VAL A 1088 27.23 -37.65 9.00
CA VAL A 1088 26.56 -37.94 10.26
C VAL A 1088 26.68 -39.45 10.46
N SER A 1089 27.65 -39.82 11.29
CA SER A 1089 27.73 -41.12 11.92
C SER A 1089 26.35 -41.47 12.48
N ARG A 1090 25.62 -42.36 11.79
CA ARG A 1090 24.56 -43.17 12.41
C ARG A 1090 25.22 -44.01 13.49
N SER A 1091 25.26 -43.51 14.72
CA SER A 1091 25.51 -44.35 15.88
C SER A 1091 24.29 -45.25 16.07
N ARG A 1092 24.37 -46.46 15.52
CA ARG A 1092 23.71 -47.60 16.15
C ARG A 1092 24.37 -47.79 17.51
N HIS A 1093 23.64 -47.63 18.60
CA HIS A 1093 23.76 -48.50 19.77
C HIS A 1093 22.53 -48.36 20.70
N HIS A 1094 21.84 -49.50 20.80
CA HIS A 1094 20.89 -50.00 21.80
C HIS A 1094 19.59 -49.24 22.08
#